data_AF-A0A4U2FZF6-F1
#
_entry.id   AF-A0A4U2FZF6-F1
#
_cell.length_a   1.000
_cell.length_b   1.000
_cell.length_c   1.000
_cell.angle_alpha   90.00
_cell.angle_beta   90.00
_cell.angle_gamma   90.00
#
_symmetry.space_group_name_H-M   'P 1'
#
loop_
_entity.id
_entity.type
_entity.pdbx_description
1 polymer ?
#
loop_
_entity_poly.entity_id
_entity_poly.type
_entity_poly.pdbx_seq_one_letter_code
_entity_poly.pdbx_strand_id
1 'polypeptide(L)'
;MKKSTLTVLSGLIAATLAGCNSSSPSDDSGNMDSAVQVAFMPDIHFHDVYGDFQDGSFAGLPNAISGKNATIRTMESQMNSTRLFNENYFAMIAALDDVVERGVKYVALPGDFSDDGQPVHMRGLVSIFDHYRDTYGLEFFAAPGNHDPVRPFTIPAGKSDFLGEGGKNQRIYSRGKEECVGYEDEWTTIPGDGDNLATICTEEVREWGYEEIMGILGTHGFYPQQDYLYFETPYSSDQARANYSYDLAKEEAAFDQRMYEICYEGTGGSYKESGYTSCSEVPDTSYLVEPVKGLWLLAIDANVYRPKENSSDNSVDGDTFDGSSSAGYNMMLTHKEHVIDWISDVVKAAKEQNKTLVSFSHFPMTDFYNGASEEIEDLFGEGSHQLAREPDDNTSRALAATGLNIHVGGHMHFNDTGKKSFNIDGVQHTLFNIQAPSLAGYIPAYKLLNIRPDNQIEVETVVIDQVERYNELFSHYEEEHEYLTASAGDDEEAKAKIWNKEILDSESYYELTDWHIRELTRLRFLPSDWPIEMREMIMHMNGEEMMIMSQLETQFTVCQLAYELGYDVGTCVENGVDDYEQFQQDWQAAKVEAEVLASTEGLSLADFAEWSGELLATDFYRLRNADELAFRDIGETQLRQYELLSRELAEFDGTVDSELGDLGQYTVGEVFRSRFGSLFVILEKFATGQASDHFLIDIDQQTLTDLKGEVKRDILRGSTSAN
;
A
#
# COMPACT_ATOMS: atom_id res chain seq x y z
N MET A 1 -42.01 -71.79 14.37
CA MET A 1 -40.63 -71.32 14.58
C MET A 1 -40.33 -70.30 13.49
N LYS A 2 -39.93 -69.08 13.90
CA LYS A 2 -39.08 -68.05 13.27
C LYS A 2 -38.85 -68.14 11.74
N LYS A 3 -38.89 -67.09 10.92
CA LYS A 3 -38.88 -65.61 11.05
C LYS A 3 -39.13 -65.09 9.61
N SER A 4 -40.02 -64.10 9.38
CA SER A 4 -39.70 -62.68 9.07
C SER A 4 -39.17 -62.48 7.62
N THR A 5 -39.60 -61.54 6.77
CA THR A 5 -40.30 -60.24 6.90
C THR A 5 -40.72 -59.86 5.45
N LEU A 6 -42.00 -59.61 5.11
CA LEU A 6 -42.69 -58.29 5.03
C LEU A 6 -41.93 -57.25 4.16
N THR A 7 -42.47 -56.47 3.21
CA THR A 7 -43.84 -56.07 2.76
C THR A 7 -43.60 -55.20 1.50
N VAL A 8 -44.29 -55.40 0.38
CA VAL A 8 -45.44 -54.59 -0.15
C VAL A 8 -45.06 -53.25 -0.79
N LEU A 9 -45.74 -52.69 -1.80
CA LEU A 9 -46.60 -53.10 -2.93
C LEU A 9 -47.23 -51.77 -3.42
N SER A 10 -47.34 -51.56 -4.73
CA SER A 10 -48.35 -50.69 -5.38
C SER A 10 -48.16 -49.17 -5.24
N GLY A 11 -48.56 -48.32 -6.17
CA GLY A 11 -49.36 -48.43 -7.37
C GLY A 11 -49.65 -46.99 -7.84
N LEU A 12 -49.53 -46.69 -9.13
CA LEU A 12 -50.64 -46.60 -10.09
C LEU A 12 -51.21 -45.17 -10.23
N ILE A 13 -51.48 -44.83 -11.50
CA ILE A 13 -52.42 -43.82 -12.04
C ILE A 13 -51.80 -42.49 -12.51
N ALA A 14 -51.80 -42.38 -13.85
CA ALA A 14 -51.81 -41.14 -14.60
C ALA A 14 -53.24 -40.59 -14.70
N ALA A 15 -53.43 -39.28 -14.54
CA ALA A 15 -54.42 -38.49 -15.28
C ALA A 15 -54.13 -36.98 -15.14
N THR A 16 -54.29 -36.32 -16.27
CA THR A 16 -54.07 -34.91 -16.63
C THR A 16 -54.80 -33.87 -15.80
N LEU A 17 -54.13 -32.74 -15.51
CA LEU A 17 -54.75 -31.43 -15.30
C LEU A 17 -53.96 -30.38 -16.08
N ALA A 18 -54.63 -29.79 -17.09
CA ALA A 18 -54.23 -28.53 -17.68
C ALA A 18 -54.33 -27.44 -16.60
N GLY A 19 -53.19 -26.83 -16.28
CA GLY A 19 -53.07 -25.70 -15.36
C GLY A 19 -52.44 -24.53 -16.12
N CYS A 20 -53.07 -23.37 -15.99
CA CYS A 20 -52.74 -22.12 -16.66
C CYS A 20 -51.24 -21.79 -16.57
N ASN A 21 -50.71 -21.37 -17.72
CA ASN A 21 -49.42 -20.70 -17.84
C ASN A 21 -49.54 -19.31 -17.17
N SER A 22 -49.40 -19.26 -15.85
CA SER A 22 -49.01 -18.04 -15.16
C SER A 22 -47.49 -18.00 -15.22
N SER A 23 -46.96 -17.30 -16.22
CA SER A 23 -45.67 -16.66 -16.08
C SER A 23 -45.77 -15.77 -14.85
N SER A 24 -45.31 -16.27 -13.70
CA SER A 24 -44.97 -15.42 -12.59
C SER A 24 -44.06 -14.32 -13.15
N PRO A 25 -44.27 -13.03 -12.79
CA PRO A 25 -43.25 -12.04 -13.06
C PRO A 25 -41.96 -12.61 -12.50
N SER A 26 -40.90 -12.65 -13.30
CA SER A 26 -39.56 -12.77 -12.74
C SER A 26 -39.48 -11.76 -11.61
N ASP A 27 -39.14 -12.23 -10.41
CA ASP A 27 -38.90 -11.39 -9.26
C ASP A 27 -37.75 -10.45 -9.68
N ASP A 28 -38.11 -9.24 -10.11
CA ASP A 28 -37.18 -8.20 -10.55
C ASP A 28 -36.65 -7.48 -9.31
N SER A 29 -36.30 -8.27 -8.28
CA SER A 29 -35.53 -7.78 -7.16
C SER A 29 -34.15 -7.46 -7.74
N GLY A 30 -33.72 -6.21 -7.58
CA GLY A 30 -32.44 -5.73 -8.10
C GLY A 30 -31.21 -6.46 -7.53
N ASN A 31 -31.41 -7.48 -6.68
CA ASN A 31 -30.42 -8.31 -6.02
C ASN A 31 -29.59 -9.14 -7.01
N MET A 32 -28.40 -9.52 -6.54
CA MET A 32 -27.56 -10.52 -7.20
C MET A 32 -28.20 -11.90 -7.18
N ASP A 33 -28.08 -12.63 -8.28
CA ASP A 33 -28.62 -13.99 -8.41
C ASP A 33 -27.68 -15.06 -7.81
N SER A 34 -26.37 -14.77 -7.73
CA SER A 34 -25.34 -15.64 -7.16
C SER A 34 -24.19 -14.81 -6.60
N ALA A 35 -23.27 -15.44 -5.87
CA ALA A 35 -22.05 -14.77 -5.45
C ALA A 35 -21.20 -14.36 -6.67
N VAL A 36 -20.52 -13.22 -6.55
CA VAL A 36 -19.67 -12.63 -7.59
C VAL A 36 -18.29 -12.39 -6.99
N GLN A 37 -17.25 -12.82 -7.70
CA GLN A 37 -15.87 -12.59 -7.30
C GLN A 37 -15.29 -11.39 -8.04
N VAL A 38 -14.58 -10.54 -7.31
CA VAL A 38 -13.80 -9.40 -7.84
C VAL A 38 -12.41 -9.43 -7.22
N ALA A 39 -11.38 -9.42 -8.06
CA ALA A 39 -9.99 -9.27 -7.63
C ALA A 39 -9.63 -7.78 -7.55
N PHE A 40 -8.97 -7.35 -6.48
CA PHE A 40 -8.50 -5.98 -6.27
C PHE A 40 -6.98 -5.97 -6.23
N MET A 41 -6.37 -5.25 -7.17
CA MET A 41 -4.92 -5.18 -7.37
C MET A 41 -4.48 -3.70 -7.40
N PRO A 42 -4.29 -3.04 -6.25
CA PRO A 42 -3.74 -1.70 -6.21
C PRO A 42 -2.23 -1.71 -6.39
N ASP A 43 -1.65 -0.53 -6.61
CA ASP A 43 -0.21 -0.30 -6.47
C ASP A 43 0.62 -1.31 -7.28
N ILE A 44 0.14 -1.66 -8.48
CA ILE A 44 0.88 -2.53 -9.40
C ILE A 44 2.17 -1.82 -9.81
N HIS A 45 2.11 -0.49 -9.93
CA HIS A 45 3.24 0.37 -10.26
C HIS A 45 3.90 -0.06 -11.57
N PHE A 46 3.08 -0.44 -12.56
CA PHE A 46 3.55 -1.12 -13.74
C PHE A 46 4.62 -0.30 -14.46
N HIS A 47 5.78 -0.93 -14.62
CA HIS A 47 6.91 -0.45 -15.39
C HIS A 47 7.17 -1.49 -16.47
N ASP A 48 7.02 -1.11 -17.74
CA ASP A 48 7.30 -2.02 -18.85
C ASP A 48 8.81 -2.28 -18.95
N VAL A 49 9.26 -3.41 -18.40
CA VAL A 49 10.65 -3.85 -18.46
C VAL A 49 11.13 -4.14 -19.88
N TYR A 50 10.23 -4.17 -20.87
CA TYR A 50 10.55 -4.24 -22.30
C TYR A 50 9.95 -3.05 -23.08
N GLY A 51 9.80 -1.90 -22.41
CA GLY A 51 9.18 -0.70 -22.95
C GLY A 51 9.80 -0.27 -24.28
N ASP A 52 8.95 -0.12 -25.29
CA ASP A 52 9.33 0.30 -26.64
C ASP A 52 9.28 1.83 -26.76
N PHE A 53 10.46 2.45 -26.81
CA PHE A 53 10.64 3.85 -27.16
C PHE A 53 10.43 4.00 -28.66
N GLN A 54 9.23 4.40 -29.07
CA GLN A 54 8.80 4.36 -30.47
C GLN A 54 9.53 5.39 -31.35
N ASP A 55 10.07 6.42 -30.71
CA ASP A 55 10.94 7.43 -31.33
C ASP A 55 12.38 6.92 -31.57
N GLY A 56 12.73 5.75 -31.03
CA GLY A 56 14.04 5.12 -31.12
C GLY A 56 15.11 5.76 -30.24
N SER A 57 14.74 6.59 -29.25
CA SER A 57 15.68 7.31 -28.40
C SER A 57 16.48 6.41 -27.45
N PHE A 58 15.90 5.27 -27.06
CA PHE A 58 16.53 4.29 -26.19
C PHE A 58 16.25 2.87 -26.67
N ALA A 59 17.32 2.11 -26.91
CA ALA A 59 17.19 0.73 -27.40
C ALA A 59 16.96 -0.29 -26.27
N GLY A 60 17.21 0.08 -25.01
CA GLY A 60 17.27 -0.85 -23.87
C GLY A 60 18.54 -1.70 -23.82
N LEU A 61 18.72 -2.44 -22.73
CA LEU A 61 19.85 -3.34 -22.50
C LEU A 61 19.56 -4.75 -23.04
N PRO A 62 20.45 -5.36 -23.84
CA PRO A 62 20.18 -6.69 -24.39
C PRO A 62 20.10 -7.75 -23.28
N ASN A 63 18.96 -8.41 -23.16
CA ASN A 63 18.74 -9.51 -22.21
C ASN A 63 18.98 -10.86 -22.90
N ALA A 64 19.96 -11.62 -22.43
CA ALA A 64 20.34 -12.89 -23.03
C ALA A 64 19.32 -14.02 -22.81
N ILE A 65 18.44 -13.89 -21.81
CA ILE A 65 17.45 -14.91 -21.43
C ILE A 65 16.19 -14.77 -22.29
N SER A 66 15.56 -13.59 -22.38
CA SER A 66 14.41 -13.37 -23.29
C SER A 66 14.80 -13.13 -24.74
N GLY A 67 16.01 -12.61 -24.99
CA GLY A 67 16.39 -12.07 -26.30
C GLY A 67 15.70 -10.74 -26.63
N LYS A 68 15.05 -10.09 -25.66
CA LYS A 68 14.52 -8.73 -25.76
C LYS A 68 15.53 -7.73 -25.19
N ASN A 69 15.28 -6.44 -25.38
CA ASN A 69 16.03 -5.40 -24.71
C ASN A 69 15.25 -4.88 -23.49
N ALA A 70 15.92 -4.81 -22.35
CA ALA A 70 15.37 -4.42 -21.08
C ALA A 70 15.42 -2.90 -20.88
N THR A 71 14.29 -2.32 -20.49
CA THR A 71 14.14 -0.92 -20.05
C THR A 71 13.81 -0.96 -18.57
N ILE A 72 14.83 -0.97 -17.71
CA ILE A 72 14.69 -1.27 -16.28
C ILE A 72 15.31 -0.18 -15.42
N ARG A 73 14.86 -0.06 -14.16
CA ARG A 73 15.48 0.79 -13.13
C ARG A 73 16.64 0.05 -12.46
N THR A 74 17.54 0.78 -11.82
CA THR A 74 18.67 0.18 -11.10
C THR A 74 18.22 -0.56 -9.85
N MET A 75 18.92 -1.63 -9.47
CA MET A 75 18.69 -2.36 -8.24
C MET A 75 18.93 -1.47 -7.01
N GLU A 76 19.93 -0.58 -7.05
CA GLU A 76 20.13 0.45 -6.02
C GLU A 76 18.87 1.29 -5.79
N SER A 77 18.18 1.70 -6.86
CA SER A 77 16.92 2.43 -6.76
C SER A 77 15.81 1.58 -6.16
N GLN A 78 15.69 0.30 -6.56
CA GLN A 78 14.71 -0.62 -5.99
C GLN A 78 14.91 -0.78 -4.47
N MET A 79 16.15 -0.93 -4.01
CA MET A 79 16.46 -1.13 -2.58
C MET A 79 16.27 0.12 -1.71
N ASN A 80 16.12 1.30 -2.33
CA ASN A 80 15.79 2.55 -1.64
C ASN A 80 14.33 2.98 -1.87
N SER A 81 13.51 2.14 -2.50
CA SER A 81 12.10 2.38 -2.78
C SER A 81 11.21 1.46 -1.95
N THR A 82 10.02 1.93 -1.54
CA THR A 82 9.00 1.10 -0.88
C THR A 82 8.31 0.10 -1.83
N ARG A 83 8.79 0.01 -3.07
CA ARG A 83 8.35 -0.90 -4.11
C ARG A 83 9.50 -1.30 -5.01
N LEU A 84 9.46 -2.54 -5.49
CA LEU A 84 10.22 -2.96 -6.68
C LEU A 84 9.67 -2.22 -7.90
N PHE A 85 10.56 -1.84 -8.81
CA PHE A 85 10.23 -1.16 -10.05
C PHE A 85 10.18 -2.10 -11.25
N ASN A 86 10.90 -3.23 -11.23
CA ASN A 86 11.06 -4.07 -12.42
C ASN A 86 10.25 -5.36 -12.30
N GLU A 87 10.39 -6.10 -11.19
CA GLU A 87 9.83 -7.45 -11.08
C GLU A 87 8.31 -7.50 -10.95
N ASN A 88 7.70 -6.39 -10.55
CA ASN A 88 6.25 -6.20 -10.55
C ASN A 88 5.62 -6.37 -11.95
N TYR A 89 6.38 -6.18 -13.03
CA TYR A 89 5.96 -6.57 -14.39
C TYR A 89 5.56 -8.05 -14.47
N PHE A 90 6.40 -8.94 -13.92
CA PHE A 90 6.15 -10.38 -13.93
C PHE A 90 5.10 -10.75 -12.89
N ALA A 91 5.12 -10.11 -11.73
CA ALA A 91 4.15 -10.35 -10.66
C ALA A 91 2.72 -10.02 -11.09
N MET A 92 2.51 -8.93 -11.85
CA MET A 92 1.20 -8.59 -12.41
C MET A 92 0.69 -9.68 -13.34
N ILE A 93 1.53 -10.19 -14.25
CA ILE A 93 1.17 -11.27 -15.18
C ILE A 93 0.78 -12.53 -14.39
N ALA A 94 1.60 -12.92 -13.40
CA ALA A 94 1.30 -14.07 -12.54
C ALA A 94 0.00 -13.91 -11.75
N ALA A 95 -0.29 -12.70 -11.24
CA ALA A 95 -1.53 -12.41 -10.54
C ALA A 95 -2.76 -12.49 -11.47
N LEU A 96 -2.65 -11.99 -12.70
CA LEU A 96 -3.71 -12.09 -13.71
C LEU A 96 -3.92 -13.55 -14.17
N ASP A 97 -2.85 -14.34 -14.27
CA ASP A 97 -2.93 -15.78 -14.55
C ASP A 97 -3.66 -16.54 -13.43
N ASP A 98 -3.34 -16.24 -12.15
CA ASP A 98 -4.05 -16.82 -11.00
C ASP A 98 -5.54 -16.40 -10.97
N VAL A 99 -5.87 -15.15 -11.27
CA VAL A 99 -7.26 -14.66 -11.43
C VAL A 99 -8.01 -15.49 -12.50
N VAL A 100 -7.38 -15.73 -13.65
CA VAL A 100 -7.95 -16.55 -14.73
C VAL A 100 -8.13 -18.00 -14.29
N GLU A 101 -7.14 -18.59 -13.62
CA GLU A 101 -7.21 -19.97 -13.11
C GLU A 101 -8.36 -20.15 -12.10
N ARG A 102 -8.60 -19.14 -11.27
CA ARG A 102 -9.73 -19.09 -10.33
C ARG A 102 -11.09 -18.88 -10.99
N GLY A 103 -11.12 -18.55 -12.29
CA GLY A 103 -12.34 -18.24 -13.02
C GLY A 103 -12.97 -16.90 -12.64
N VAL A 104 -12.16 -15.98 -12.09
CA VAL A 104 -12.58 -14.63 -11.74
C VAL A 104 -12.63 -13.78 -13.02
N LYS A 105 -13.73 -13.05 -13.21
CA LYS A 105 -13.95 -12.21 -14.40
C LYS A 105 -13.56 -10.74 -14.18
N TYR A 106 -13.79 -10.24 -12.97
CA TYR A 106 -13.71 -8.81 -12.67
C TYR A 106 -12.44 -8.48 -11.91
N VAL A 107 -11.69 -7.49 -12.39
CA VAL A 107 -10.46 -6.99 -11.78
C VAL A 107 -10.60 -5.48 -11.54
N ALA A 108 -10.53 -5.06 -10.29
CA ALA A 108 -10.50 -3.66 -9.89
C ALA A 108 -9.05 -3.23 -9.62
N LEU A 109 -8.72 -2.00 -10.00
CA LEU A 109 -7.40 -1.37 -9.88
C LEU A 109 -7.57 -0.10 -9.00
N PRO A 110 -7.44 -0.21 -7.66
CA PRO A 110 -7.51 0.92 -6.73
C PRO A 110 -6.22 1.77 -6.75
N GLY A 111 -5.95 2.38 -7.90
CA GLY A 111 -4.86 3.32 -8.12
C GLY A 111 -3.48 2.71 -8.24
N ASP A 112 -2.57 3.55 -8.72
CA ASP A 112 -1.17 3.28 -9.00
C ASP A 112 -1.00 1.99 -9.83
N PHE A 113 -1.83 1.84 -10.86
CA PHE A 113 -1.67 0.75 -11.82
C PHE A 113 -0.45 0.94 -12.72
N SER A 114 0.11 2.15 -12.78
CA SER A 114 1.31 2.52 -13.55
C SER A 114 2.35 3.24 -12.69
N ASP A 115 3.62 3.20 -13.11
CA ASP A 115 4.66 4.07 -12.56
C ASP A 115 4.69 5.41 -13.34
N ASP A 116 4.18 6.47 -12.71
CA ASP A 116 4.23 7.85 -13.20
C ASP A 116 3.48 8.13 -14.52
N GLY A 117 2.54 7.27 -14.91
CA GLY A 117 1.69 7.48 -16.09
C GLY A 117 2.46 7.58 -17.42
N GLN A 118 3.70 7.08 -17.47
CA GLN A 118 4.59 7.37 -18.59
C GLN A 118 4.12 6.70 -19.89
N PRO A 119 4.17 7.40 -21.04
CA PRO A 119 3.71 6.88 -22.33
C PRO A 119 4.23 5.49 -22.65
N VAL A 120 5.54 5.28 -22.44
CA VAL A 120 6.22 4.02 -22.75
C VAL A 120 5.66 2.84 -21.95
N HIS A 121 5.39 3.04 -20.66
CA HIS A 121 4.90 1.98 -19.77
C HIS A 121 3.39 1.78 -19.92
N MET A 122 2.62 2.85 -20.14
CA MET A 122 1.18 2.76 -20.34
C MET A 122 0.79 1.97 -21.60
N ARG A 123 1.58 2.07 -22.68
CA ARG A 123 1.38 1.23 -23.89
C ARG A 123 1.56 -0.26 -23.59
N GLY A 124 2.58 -0.61 -22.81
CA GLY A 124 2.82 -1.98 -22.36
C GLY A 124 1.69 -2.53 -21.50
N LEU A 125 1.23 -1.72 -20.53
CA LEU A 125 0.13 -2.07 -19.62
C LEU A 125 -1.15 -2.40 -20.38
N VAL A 126 -1.56 -1.50 -21.29
CA VAL A 126 -2.77 -1.69 -22.10
C VAL A 126 -2.65 -2.89 -23.03
N SER A 127 -1.47 -3.15 -23.59
CA SER A 127 -1.26 -4.38 -24.38
C SER A 127 -1.46 -5.65 -23.56
N ILE A 128 -1.09 -5.65 -22.28
CA ILE A 128 -1.32 -6.80 -21.39
C ILE A 128 -2.81 -6.90 -21.06
N PHE A 129 -3.46 -5.80 -20.68
CA PHE A 129 -4.90 -5.82 -20.39
C PHE A 129 -5.74 -6.22 -21.60
N ASP A 130 -5.41 -5.75 -22.80
CA ASP A 130 -6.04 -6.18 -24.06
C ASP A 130 -5.88 -7.69 -24.26
N HIS A 131 -4.68 -8.25 -23.99
CA HIS A 131 -4.47 -9.69 -24.08
C HIS A 131 -5.40 -10.48 -23.15
N TYR A 132 -5.49 -10.09 -21.87
CA TYR A 132 -6.32 -10.79 -20.90
C TYR A 132 -7.82 -10.61 -21.14
N ARG A 133 -8.25 -9.41 -21.55
CA ARG A 133 -9.63 -9.16 -21.97
C ARG A 133 -10.01 -10.03 -23.16
N ASP A 134 -9.20 -10.00 -24.23
CA ASP A 134 -9.57 -10.64 -25.50
C ASP A 134 -9.42 -12.17 -25.45
N THR A 135 -8.50 -12.69 -24.63
CA THR A 135 -8.21 -14.13 -24.53
C THR A 135 -9.05 -14.83 -23.46
N TYR A 136 -9.23 -14.19 -22.29
CA TYR A 136 -9.85 -14.81 -21.12
C TYR A 136 -11.15 -14.12 -20.68
N GLY A 137 -11.50 -12.97 -21.27
CA GLY A 137 -12.74 -12.26 -20.96
C GLY A 137 -12.68 -11.48 -19.64
N LEU A 138 -11.48 -11.12 -19.16
CA LEU A 138 -11.34 -10.25 -17.99
C LEU A 138 -11.90 -8.86 -18.28
N GLU A 139 -12.53 -8.25 -17.29
CA GLU A 139 -12.99 -6.87 -17.30
C GLU A 139 -12.30 -6.08 -16.19
N PHE A 140 -11.72 -4.94 -16.57
CA PHE A 140 -10.94 -4.08 -15.68
C PHE A 140 -11.73 -2.83 -15.28
N PHE A 141 -11.66 -2.46 -14.00
CA PHE A 141 -12.24 -1.25 -13.41
C PHE A 141 -11.15 -0.46 -12.70
N ALA A 142 -10.85 0.75 -13.17
CA ALA A 142 -9.79 1.57 -12.60
C ALA A 142 -10.33 2.76 -11.79
N ALA A 143 -9.64 3.09 -10.71
CA ALA A 143 -9.63 4.39 -10.07
C ALA A 143 -8.16 4.85 -10.05
N PRO A 144 -7.82 6.11 -10.34
CA PRO A 144 -6.43 6.53 -10.43
C PRO A 144 -5.82 6.68 -9.03
N GLY A 145 -4.52 6.44 -8.94
CA GLY A 145 -3.69 6.80 -7.80
C GLY A 145 -2.78 7.99 -8.12
N ASN A 146 -1.93 8.37 -7.17
CA ASN A 146 -1.10 9.57 -7.32
C ASN A 146 0.09 9.38 -8.27
N HIS A 147 0.35 8.17 -8.77
CA HIS A 147 1.31 7.87 -9.81
C HIS A 147 0.68 7.62 -11.18
N ASP A 148 -0.65 7.54 -11.30
CA ASP A 148 -1.29 7.28 -12.60
C ASP A 148 -1.35 8.55 -13.45
N PRO A 149 -2.04 9.61 -13.02
CA PRO A 149 -1.59 10.95 -13.29
C PRO A 149 -0.83 11.49 -12.07
N VAL A 150 0.43 11.89 -12.25
CA VAL A 150 1.17 12.57 -11.16
C VAL A 150 0.64 14.00 -10.95
N ARG A 151 0.03 14.59 -11.98
CA ARG A 151 -0.59 15.92 -12.01
C ARG A 151 -1.84 15.90 -12.89
N PRO A 152 -2.75 16.88 -12.78
CA PRO A 152 -3.99 16.83 -13.54
C PRO A 152 -3.76 16.99 -15.05
N PHE A 153 -2.65 17.61 -15.44
CA PHE A 153 -2.21 17.81 -16.82
C PHE A 153 -0.78 17.30 -17.00
N THR A 154 -0.43 16.92 -18.23
CA THR A 154 0.89 16.39 -18.58
C THR A 154 2.02 17.37 -18.25
N ILE A 155 3.09 16.89 -17.63
CA ILE A 155 4.29 17.68 -17.27
C ILE A 155 5.60 17.08 -17.80
N PRO A 156 6.64 17.89 -17.98
CA PRO A 156 8.00 17.41 -18.16
C PRO A 156 8.48 16.56 -16.97
N ALA A 157 9.07 15.39 -17.23
CA ALA A 157 9.43 14.42 -16.21
C ALA A 157 10.58 13.48 -16.65
N GLY A 158 10.79 12.39 -15.91
CA GLY A 158 11.79 11.36 -16.16
C GLY A 158 12.68 11.10 -14.96
N LYS A 159 13.62 10.16 -15.09
CA LYS A 159 14.40 9.62 -13.97
C LYS A 159 15.89 9.52 -14.31
N SER A 160 16.72 9.64 -13.27
CA SER A 160 18.19 9.56 -13.41
C SER A 160 18.76 8.15 -13.43
N ASP A 161 17.95 7.17 -13.04
CA ASP A 161 18.35 5.87 -12.50
C ASP A 161 17.66 4.71 -13.27
N PHE A 162 17.44 4.89 -14.56
CA PHE A 162 17.33 3.72 -15.44
C PHE A 162 18.69 3.01 -15.47
N LEU A 163 18.71 1.70 -15.65
CA LEU A 163 19.95 0.95 -15.77
C LEU A 163 20.47 1.05 -17.21
N GLY A 164 21.74 1.38 -17.34
CA GLY A 164 22.46 1.59 -18.58
C GLY A 164 23.67 0.66 -18.73
N GLU A 165 24.38 0.82 -19.85
CA GLU A 165 25.53 -0.02 -20.19
C GLU A 165 26.61 0.02 -19.11
N GLY A 166 27.19 -1.16 -18.80
CA GLY A 166 28.25 -1.26 -17.79
C GLY A 166 27.77 -1.15 -16.34
N GLY A 167 26.48 -1.39 -16.09
CA GLY A 167 25.90 -1.29 -14.75
C GLY A 167 25.71 0.16 -14.26
N LYS A 168 25.75 1.14 -15.18
CA LYS A 168 25.71 2.57 -14.86
C LYS A 168 24.29 3.13 -14.89
N ASN A 169 24.08 4.26 -14.22
CA ASN A 169 22.86 5.03 -14.36
C ASN A 169 22.72 5.64 -15.78
N GLN A 170 21.59 5.38 -16.43
CA GLN A 170 21.12 6.00 -17.65
C GLN A 170 20.07 7.06 -17.30
N ARG A 171 20.43 8.34 -17.44
CA ARG A 171 19.47 9.43 -17.25
C ARG A 171 18.55 9.52 -18.47
N ILE A 172 17.23 9.52 -18.26
CA ILE A 172 16.22 9.68 -19.31
C ILE A 172 15.19 10.70 -18.83
N TYR A 173 15.09 11.82 -19.52
CA TYR A 173 14.17 12.92 -19.19
C TYR A 173 13.40 13.40 -20.42
N SER A 174 12.23 13.99 -20.22
CA SER A 174 11.50 14.67 -21.28
C SER A 174 11.89 16.13 -21.41
N ARG A 175 11.42 16.78 -22.48
CA ARG A 175 11.79 18.16 -22.80
C ARG A 175 11.33 19.10 -21.70
N GLY A 176 12.22 19.97 -21.26
CA GLY A 176 11.97 20.93 -20.19
C GLY A 176 12.39 20.42 -18.81
N LYS A 177 12.76 19.13 -18.69
CA LYS A 177 13.22 18.54 -17.43
C LYS A 177 14.76 18.47 -17.37
N GLU A 178 15.32 18.87 -16.23
CA GLU A 178 16.76 18.90 -15.95
C GLU A 178 17.60 19.48 -17.12
N GLU A 179 18.59 18.74 -17.62
CA GLU A 179 19.43 19.16 -18.74
C GLU A 179 18.71 19.18 -20.10
N CYS A 180 17.55 18.53 -20.23
CA CYS A 180 16.83 18.34 -21.50
C CYS A 180 16.08 19.61 -21.96
N VAL A 181 16.82 20.68 -22.19
CA VAL A 181 16.32 21.99 -22.62
C VAL A 181 16.97 22.46 -23.92
N GLY A 182 16.27 23.30 -24.70
CA GLY A 182 16.86 24.01 -25.84
C GLY A 182 17.16 23.18 -27.08
N TYR A 183 16.46 22.06 -27.29
CA TYR A 183 16.51 21.25 -28.52
C TYR A 183 15.14 21.24 -29.23
N GLU A 184 15.14 21.07 -30.56
CA GLU A 184 13.92 21.10 -31.39
C GLU A 184 13.50 19.71 -31.91
N ASP A 185 14.46 18.80 -32.08
CA ASP A 185 14.22 17.44 -32.55
C ASP A 185 13.31 16.66 -31.58
N GLU A 186 12.65 15.60 -32.07
CA GLU A 186 11.73 14.75 -31.28
C GLU A 186 12.41 14.22 -30.01
N TRP A 187 13.68 13.83 -30.13
CA TRP A 187 14.55 13.47 -29.03
C TRP A 187 16.00 13.87 -29.34
N THR A 188 16.86 13.90 -28.32
CA THR A 188 18.31 14.12 -28.47
C THR A 188 19.09 13.42 -27.34
N THR A 189 20.42 13.44 -27.42
CA THR A 189 21.30 13.07 -26.30
C THR A 189 22.13 14.27 -25.85
N ILE A 190 22.29 14.43 -24.55
CA ILE A 190 23.19 15.42 -23.95
C ILE A 190 24.41 14.68 -23.40
N PRO A 191 25.65 15.05 -23.80
CA PRO A 191 26.86 14.39 -23.31
C PRO A 191 26.92 14.40 -21.78
N GLY A 192 27.19 13.24 -21.17
CA GLY A 192 27.43 13.14 -19.74
C GLY A 192 28.80 13.67 -19.34
N ASP A 193 28.94 14.12 -18.10
CA ASP A 193 30.21 14.54 -17.54
C ASP A 193 31.01 13.34 -16.99
N GLY A 194 32.32 13.31 -17.26
CA GLY A 194 33.22 12.27 -16.75
C GLY A 194 32.88 10.87 -17.28
N ASP A 195 32.65 9.92 -16.36
CA ASP A 195 32.32 8.54 -16.68
C ASP A 195 30.80 8.29 -16.81
N ASN A 196 29.98 9.33 -16.70
CA ASN A 196 28.53 9.23 -16.84
C ASN A 196 28.11 8.96 -18.29
N LEU A 197 27.06 8.16 -18.46
CA LEU A 197 26.40 8.01 -19.75
C LEU A 197 25.78 9.33 -20.21
N ALA A 198 25.61 9.48 -21.54
CA ALA A 198 24.88 10.59 -22.12
C ALA A 198 23.41 10.52 -21.69
N THR A 199 22.85 11.66 -21.31
CA THR A 199 21.44 11.76 -20.96
C THR A 199 20.60 11.66 -22.23
N ILE A 200 19.54 10.85 -22.18
CA ILE A 200 18.57 10.72 -23.26
C ILE A 200 17.42 11.68 -22.98
N CYS A 201 17.13 12.55 -23.95
CA CYS A 201 16.06 13.53 -23.86
C CYS A 201 14.93 13.13 -24.81
N THR A 202 13.80 12.65 -24.29
CA THR A 202 12.67 12.08 -25.06
C THR A 202 11.32 12.32 -24.36
N GLU A 203 10.27 12.58 -25.14
CA GLU A 203 8.91 12.72 -24.62
C GLU A 203 8.29 11.40 -24.12
N GLU A 204 8.95 10.26 -24.33
CA GLU A 204 8.45 8.93 -23.94
C GLU A 204 8.33 8.72 -22.42
N VAL A 205 9.01 9.56 -21.62
CA VAL A 205 9.05 9.49 -20.15
C VAL A 205 8.40 10.70 -19.46
N ARG A 206 7.63 11.51 -20.21
CA ARG A 206 6.79 12.56 -19.60
C ARG A 206 5.73 11.93 -18.70
N GLU A 207 5.32 12.66 -17.68
CA GLU A 207 4.24 12.23 -16.78
C GLU A 207 2.92 12.69 -17.40
N TRP A 208 2.07 11.75 -17.83
CA TRP A 208 0.79 12.09 -18.44
C TRP A 208 -0.23 12.60 -17.43
N GLY A 209 -1.08 13.52 -17.90
CA GLY A 209 -2.26 13.97 -17.18
C GLY A 209 -3.46 13.05 -17.44
N TYR A 210 -4.61 13.45 -16.91
CA TYR A 210 -5.84 12.65 -17.02
C TYR A 210 -6.32 12.42 -18.44
N GLU A 211 -6.15 13.38 -19.36
CA GLU A 211 -6.64 13.25 -20.74
C GLU A 211 -6.01 12.04 -21.42
N GLU A 212 -4.68 11.92 -21.32
CA GLU A 212 -3.94 10.82 -21.91
C GLU A 212 -4.15 9.50 -21.17
N ILE A 213 -4.20 9.50 -19.84
CA ILE A 213 -4.44 8.29 -19.03
C ILE A 213 -5.84 7.72 -19.29
N MET A 214 -6.87 8.55 -19.29
CA MET A 214 -8.22 8.11 -19.64
C MET A 214 -8.27 7.63 -21.09
N GLY A 215 -7.65 8.36 -22.01
CA GLY A 215 -7.62 8.04 -23.42
C GLY A 215 -6.99 6.68 -23.73
N ILE A 216 -5.85 6.35 -23.10
CA ILE A 216 -5.12 5.11 -23.39
C ILE A 216 -5.77 3.88 -22.74
N LEU A 217 -6.28 4.00 -21.51
CA LEU A 217 -6.95 2.87 -20.85
C LEU A 217 -8.25 2.48 -21.54
N GLY A 218 -8.93 3.44 -22.19
CA GLY A 218 -10.08 3.16 -23.05
C GLY A 218 -11.14 2.29 -22.36
N THR A 219 -11.33 1.06 -22.82
CA THR A 219 -12.32 0.14 -22.25
C THR A 219 -11.91 -0.50 -20.92
N HIS A 220 -10.67 -0.33 -20.46
CA HIS A 220 -10.15 -0.96 -19.24
C HIS A 220 -10.42 -0.12 -17.98
N GLY A 221 -11.55 0.59 -17.93
CA GLY A 221 -11.93 1.38 -16.76
C GLY A 221 -12.95 2.47 -17.04
N PHE A 222 -12.48 3.72 -17.13
CA PHE A 222 -13.25 4.96 -16.90
C PHE A 222 -14.51 5.22 -17.75
N TYR A 223 -14.80 4.41 -18.76
CA TYR A 223 -15.90 4.62 -19.70
C TYR A 223 -16.91 3.47 -19.67
N PRO A 224 -18.20 3.76 -19.96
CA PRO A 224 -19.21 2.71 -20.03
C PRO A 224 -18.89 1.71 -21.15
N GLN A 225 -19.23 0.45 -20.91
CA GLN A 225 -19.23 -0.62 -21.91
C GLN A 225 -20.65 -1.05 -22.26
N GLN A 226 -20.80 -1.65 -23.45
CA GLN A 226 -22.12 -2.01 -23.98
C GLN A 226 -22.83 -3.09 -23.16
N ASP A 227 -22.05 -3.96 -22.50
CA ASP A 227 -22.57 -5.07 -21.70
C ASP A 227 -22.87 -4.69 -20.24
N TYR A 228 -22.55 -3.46 -19.83
CA TYR A 228 -22.91 -2.95 -18.51
C TYR A 228 -24.42 -2.73 -18.41
N LEU A 229 -24.99 -3.07 -17.24
CA LEU A 229 -26.41 -2.86 -16.96
C LEU A 229 -26.69 -1.42 -16.53
N TYR A 230 -25.69 -0.75 -15.98
CA TYR A 230 -25.76 0.63 -15.52
C TYR A 230 -24.37 1.25 -15.49
N PHE A 231 -24.31 2.55 -15.77
CA PHE A 231 -23.12 3.38 -15.60
C PHE A 231 -23.54 4.83 -15.36
N GLU A 232 -22.93 5.49 -14.38
CA GLU A 232 -23.05 6.93 -14.18
C GLU A 232 -21.76 7.54 -13.62
N THR A 233 -21.64 8.86 -13.75
CA THR A 233 -20.61 9.67 -13.11
C THR A 233 -21.29 10.74 -12.22
N PRO A 234 -20.55 11.49 -11.39
CA PRO A 234 -21.10 12.66 -10.69
C PRO A 234 -21.80 13.66 -11.62
N TYR A 235 -21.42 13.66 -12.90
CA TYR A 235 -21.87 14.59 -13.93
C TYR A 235 -23.02 14.06 -14.79
N SER A 236 -23.43 12.80 -14.60
CA SER A 236 -24.56 12.21 -15.34
C SER A 236 -25.87 12.89 -15.01
N SER A 237 -26.68 13.13 -16.04
CA SER A 237 -27.96 13.81 -15.93
C SER A 237 -29.02 12.95 -15.25
N ASP A 238 -30.04 13.59 -14.65
CA ASP A 238 -31.22 12.89 -14.11
C ASP A 238 -31.86 11.94 -15.13
N GLN A 239 -31.78 12.27 -16.42
CA GLN A 239 -32.31 11.44 -17.50
C GLN A 239 -31.52 10.15 -17.67
N ALA A 240 -30.18 10.22 -17.64
CA ALA A 240 -29.32 9.06 -17.70
C ALA A 240 -29.52 8.16 -16.48
N ARG A 241 -29.67 8.74 -15.29
CA ARG A 241 -29.91 7.99 -14.04
C ARG A 241 -31.27 7.30 -14.03
N ALA A 242 -32.32 7.99 -14.48
CA ALA A 242 -33.68 7.45 -14.46
C ALA A 242 -33.96 6.45 -15.61
N ASN A 243 -33.32 6.63 -16.76
CA ASN A 243 -33.53 5.81 -17.96
C ASN A 243 -32.20 5.51 -18.64
N TYR A 244 -31.42 4.63 -18.03
CA TYR A 244 -30.11 4.25 -18.53
C TYR A 244 -30.17 3.77 -19.99
N SER A 245 -29.23 4.26 -20.79
CA SER A 245 -28.88 3.69 -22.08
C SER A 245 -27.39 3.87 -22.31
N TYR A 246 -26.76 2.87 -22.92
CA TYR A 246 -25.33 2.91 -23.23
C TYR A 246 -24.94 4.16 -24.02
N ASP A 247 -25.70 4.51 -25.06
CA ASP A 247 -25.38 5.64 -25.94
C ASP A 247 -25.35 6.97 -25.18
N LEU A 248 -26.35 7.21 -24.30
CA LEU A 248 -26.39 8.43 -23.49
C LEU A 248 -25.29 8.44 -22.41
N ALA A 249 -25.09 7.32 -21.73
CA ALA A 249 -24.02 7.21 -20.73
C ALA A 249 -22.64 7.44 -21.35
N LYS A 250 -22.41 6.95 -22.58
CA LYS A 250 -21.16 7.16 -23.31
C LYS A 250 -20.96 8.63 -23.68
N GLU A 251 -22.01 9.33 -24.10
CA GLU A 251 -21.97 10.76 -24.39
C GLU A 251 -21.65 11.57 -23.13
N GLU A 252 -22.33 11.29 -22.02
CA GLU A 252 -22.15 12.01 -20.75
C GLU A 252 -20.88 11.62 -19.97
N ALA A 253 -20.27 10.48 -20.30
CA ALA A 253 -19.00 10.04 -19.70
C ALA A 253 -17.76 10.53 -20.46
N ALA A 254 -17.93 11.30 -21.55
CA ALA A 254 -16.81 11.87 -22.30
C ALA A 254 -15.91 12.75 -21.41
N PHE A 255 -14.61 12.81 -21.75
CA PHE A 255 -13.61 13.51 -20.94
C PHE A 255 -14.01 14.96 -20.62
N ASP A 256 -14.47 15.70 -21.63
CA ASP A 256 -14.86 17.10 -21.52
C ASP A 256 -16.16 17.35 -20.74
N GLN A 257 -16.91 16.27 -20.41
CA GLN A 257 -18.11 16.34 -19.57
C GLN A 257 -17.81 16.08 -18.09
N ARG A 258 -16.58 15.69 -17.75
CA ARG A 258 -16.18 15.25 -16.41
C ARG A 258 -15.21 16.22 -15.76
N MET A 259 -15.54 17.51 -15.86
CA MET A 259 -14.73 18.61 -15.35
C MET A 259 -15.40 19.24 -14.14
N TYR A 260 -14.60 19.71 -13.20
CA TYR A 260 -15.07 20.56 -12.11
C TYR A 260 -14.07 21.69 -11.82
N GLU A 261 -14.57 22.82 -11.34
CA GLU A 261 -13.72 23.91 -10.87
C GLU A 261 -13.15 23.55 -9.48
N ILE A 262 -11.83 23.62 -9.35
CA ILE A 262 -11.12 23.58 -8.07
C ILE A 262 -10.40 24.91 -7.84
N CYS A 263 -10.45 25.44 -6.62
CA CYS A 263 -9.74 26.64 -6.20
C CYS A 263 -8.68 26.30 -5.15
N TYR A 264 -7.81 27.26 -4.83
CA TYR A 264 -6.80 27.07 -3.78
C TYR A 264 -7.43 26.74 -2.41
N GLU A 265 -8.58 27.34 -2.10
CA GLU A 265 -9.24 27.23 -0.81
C GLU A 265 -10.25 26.08 -0.71
N GLY A 266 -10.74 25.53 -1.84
CA GLY A 266 -11.77 24.50 -1.83
C GLY A 266 -12.45 24.26 -3.18
N THR A 267 -13.57 23.54 -3.15
CA THR A 267 -14.39 23.21 -4.33
C THR A 267 -14.96 24.48 -4.97
N GLY A 268 -14.77 24.64 -6.28
CA GLY A 268 -15.30 25.77 -7.04
C GLY A 268 -16.75 25.55 -7.49
N GLY A 269 -17.14 26.19 -8.58
CA GLY A 269 -18.44 26.00 -9.21
C GLY A 269 -19.60 26.40 -8.30
N SER A 270 -20.52 25.48 -8.03
CA SER A 270 -21.67 25.70 -7.14
C SER A 270 -21.29 25.78 -5.65
N TYR A 271 -20.11 25.29 -5.28
CA TYR A 271 -19.59 25.28 -3.91
C TYR A 271 -18.70 26.51 -3.61
N LYS A 272 -18.30 27.24 -4.66
CA LYS A 272 -17.37 28.37 -4.57
C LYS A 272 -17.84 29.45 -3.60
N GLU A 273 -17.01 29.75 -2.60
CA GLU A 273 -17.25 30.85 -1.68
C GLU A 273 -16.61 32.18 -2.13
N SER A 274 -17.06 33.28 -1.50
CA SER A 274 -16.50 34.61 -1.74
C SER A 274 -15.07 34.68 -1.24
N GLY A 275 -14.14 34.97 -2.14
CA GLY A 275 -12.72 35.15 -1.82
C GLY A 275 -11.83 34.01 -2.28
N TYR A 276 -12.40 32.95 -2.86
CA TYR A 276 -11.62 31.88 -3.48
C TYR A 276 -10.79 32.41 -4.64
N THR A 277 -9.58 31.88 -4.78
CA THR A 277 -8.57 32.31 -5.75
C THR A 277 -7.96 31.13 -6.49
N SER A 278 -7.21 31.44 -7.56
CA SER A 278 -6.40 30.44 -8.29
C SER A 278 -7.25 29.27 -8.82
N CYS A 279 -8.43 29.59 -9.34
CA CYS A 279 -9.44 28.58 -9.68
C CYS A 279 -9.22 28.04 -11.09
N SER A 280 -9.24 26.72 -11.26
CA SER A 280 -9.06 26.06 -12.55
C SER A 280 -10.01 24.88 -12.71
N GLU A 281 -10.41 24.60 -13.95
CA GLU A 281 -11.17 23.37 -14.28
C GLU A 281 -10.20 22.19 -14.36
N VAL A 282 -10.48 21.12 -13.61
CA VAL A 282 -9.72 19.87 -13.65
C VAL A 282 -10.66 18.68 -13.83
N PRO A 283 -10.20 17.59 -14.45
CA PRO A 283 -11.02 16.41 -14.65
C PRO A 283 -11.21 15.60 -13.35
N ASP A 284 -12.31 14.84 -13.28
CA ASP A 284 -12.58 13.85 -12.23
C ASP A 284 -13.00 12.52 -12.86
N THR A 285 -12.35 11.44 -12.44
CA THR A 285 -12.57 10.12 -13.01
C THR A 285 -13.47 9.22 -12.17
N SER A 286 -14.25 9.74 -11.23
CA SER A 286 -15.18 8.94 -10.43
C SER A 286 -16.35 8.41 -11.26
N TYR A 287 -16.77 7.17 -11.04
CA TYR A 287 -17.92 6.55 -11.69
C TYR A 287 -18.51 5.38 -10.89
N LEU A 288 -19.77 5.06 -11.19
CA LEU A 288 -20.49 3.91 -10.68
C LEU A 288 -20.82 2.99 -11.86
N VAL A 289 -20.67 1.68 -11.67
CA VAL A 289 -20.96 0.68 -12.70
C VAL A 289 -21.69 -0.53 -12.14
N GLU A 290 -22.65 -1.06 -12.91
CA GLU A 290 -23.28 -2.36 -12.67
C GLU A 290 -22.85 -3.36 -13.76
N PRO A 291 -21.72 -4.08 -13.58
CA PRO A 291 -21.22 -5.02 -14.58
C PRO A 291 -22.03 -6.33 -14.60
N VAL A 292 -22.68 -6.66 -13.49
CA VAL A 292 -23.58 -7.80 -13.34
C VAL A 292 -24.72 -7.43 -12.42
N LYS A 293 -25.88 -8.03 -12.66
CA LYS A 293 -27.12 -7.74 -11.94
C LYS A 293 -26.87 -7.75 -10.43
N GLY A 294 -27.14 -6.62 -9.79
CA GLY A 294 -27.16 -6.44 -8.34
C GLY A 294 -25.82 -6.09 -7.69
N LEU A 295 -24.71 -6.11 -8.43
CA LEU A 295 -23.42 -5.64 -7.94
C LEU A 295 -23.14 -4.24 -8.49
N TRP A 296 -22.99 -3.27 -7.60
CA TRP A 296 -22.51 -1.94 -7.92
C TRP A 296 -21.06 -1.77 -7.46
N LEU A 297 -20.19 -1.39 -8.39
CA LEU A 297 -18.82 -0.99 -8.11
C LEU A 297 -18.72 0.53 -8.23
N LEU A 298 -18.29 1.17 -7.15
CA LEU A 298 -18.10 2.62 -7.07
C LEU A 298 -16.61 2.94 -7.07
N ALA A 299 -16.10 3.39 -8.22
CA ALA A 299 -14.73 3.86 -8.38
C ALA A 299 -14.67 5.34 -8.01
N ILE A 300 -13.86 5.69 -7.01
CA ILE A 300 -13.73 7.06 -6.52
C ILE A 300 -12.35 7.59 -6.88
N ASP A 301 -12.33 8.70 -7.62
CA ASP A 301 -11.10 9.46 -7.87
C ASP A 301 -10.80 10.36 -6.66
N ALA A 302 -10.06 9.80 -5.71
CA ALA A 302 -9.64 10.50 -4.51
C ALA A 302 -8.33 11.29 -4.69
N ASN A 303 -7.82 11.43 -5.93
CA ASN A 303 -6.74 12.38 -6.19
C ASN A 303 -7.26 13.82 -6.06
N VAL A 304 -6.52 14.66 -5.37
CA VAL A 304 -6.82 16.09 -5.22
C VAL A 304 -5.57 16.89 -5.55
N TYR A 305 -5.60 17.55 -6.70
CA TYR A 305 -4.55 18.46 -7.14
C TYR A 305 -4.96 19.89 -6.83
N ARG A 306 -4.67 20.35 -5.62
CA ARG A 306 -4.95 21.74 -5.22
C ARG A 306 -4.11 22.69 -6.11
N PRO A 307 -4.70 23.71 -6.75
CA PRO A 307 -3.93 24.76 -7.40
C PRO A 307 -2.96 25.41 -6.41
N LYS A 308 -1.73 25.75 -6.82
CA LYS A 308 -0.79 26.47 -5.95
C LYS A 308 -1.28 27.89 -5.69
N GLU A 309 -0.99 28.39 -4.49
CA GLU A 309 -1.34 29.76 -4.11
C GLU A 309 -0.79 30.78 -5.13
N ASN A 310 -1.63 31.72 -5.56
CA ASN A 310 -1.30 32.75 -6.55
C ASN A 310 -1.01 32.23 -7.97
N SER A 311 -1.37 30.99 -8.29
CA SER A 311 -1.42 30.54 -9.69
C SER A 311 -2.51 31.29 -10.46
N SER A 312 -2.37 31.39 -11.78
CA SER A 312 -3.38 32.05 -12.61
C SER A 312 -4.64 31.21 -12.68
N ASP A 313 -5.81 31.85 -12.60
CA ASP A 313 -7.08 31.18 -12.88
C ASP A 313 -7.07 30.51 -14.26
N ASN A 314 -7.71 29.35 -14.37
CA ASN A 314 -7.79 28.50 -15.56
C ASN A 314 -6.41 28.04 -16.05
N SER A 315 -5.50 27.74 -15.12
CA SER A 315 -4.22 27.13 -15.45
C SER A 315 -4.44 25.72 -15.98
N VAL A 316 -3.75 25.40 -17.07
CA VAL A 316 -3.64 24.03 -17.62
C VAL A 316 -2.20 23.51 -17.54
N ASP A 317 -1.34 24.22 -16.79
CA ASP A 317 0.03 23.82 -16.52
C ASP A 317 0.05 22.95 -15.25
N GLY A 318 0.35 21.66 -15.40
CA GLY A 318 0.36 20.70 -14.28
C GLY A 318 1.32 21.10 -13.15
N ASP A 319 2.38 21.86 -13.44
CA ASP A 319 3.34 22.34 -12.43
C ASP A 319 2.76 23.44 -11.54
N THR A 320 1.61 24.01 -11.90
CA THR A 320 0.87 24.97 -11.06
C THR A 320 -0.04 24.31 -10.03
N PHE A 321 -0.04 22.98 -9.93
CA PHE A 321 -0.80 22.22 -8.95
C PHE A 321 0.11 21.45 -7.99
N ASP A 322 -0.37 21.25 -6.76
CA ASP A 322 0.25 20.37 -5.77
C ASP A 322 0.17 18.89 -6.23
N GLY A 323 1.05 18.04 -5.72
CA GLY A 323 0.93 16.59 -5.89
C GLY A 323 -0.13 16.00 -4.96
N SER A 324 -0.70 14.86 -5.34
CA SER A 324 -1.83 14.27 -4.61
C SER A 324 -1.43 13.28 -3.50
N SER A 325 -0.14 12.93 -3.37
CA SER A 325 0.32 11.81 -2.54
C SER A 325 0.03 11.91 -1.04
N SER A 326 -0.38 13.07 -0.52
CA SER A 326 -0.80 13.25 0.89
C SER A 326 -2.16 13.95 1.01
N ALA A 327 -2.88 14.11 -0.10
CA ALA A 327 -4.15 14.83 -0.12
C ALA A 327 -5.30 13.92 0.30
N GLY A 328 -5.51 12.84 -0.47
CA GLY A 328 -6.51 11.80 -0.24
C GLY A 328 -7.88 12.32 0.20
N TYR A 329 -8.54 11.57 1.08
CA TYR A 329 -9.86 11.93 1.57
C TYR A 329 -9.90 13.16 2.46
N ASN A 330 -8.82 13.47 3.18
CA ASN A 330 -8.74 14.67 4.03
C ASN A 330 -8.97 15.93 3.18
N MET A 331 -8.31 16.03 2.02
CA MET A 331 -8.51 17.15 1.08
C MET A 331 -9.78 17.00 0.23
N MET A 332 -10.20 15.77 -0.09
CA MET A 332 -11.39 15.52 -0.89
C MET A 332 -12.65 16.15 -0.26
N LEU A 333 -12.77 16.10 1.08
CA LEU A 333 -13.91 16.68 1.79
C LEU A 333 -14.07 18.19 1.60
N THR A 334 -13.01 18.90 1.20
CA THR A 334 -13.02 20.35 1.01
C THR A 334 -12.87 20.78 -0.44
N HIS A 335 -12.32 19.91 -1.30
CA HIS A 335 -11.96 20.23 -2.69
C HIS A 335 -12.70 19.40 -3.75
N LYS A 336 -13.51 18.41 -3.34
CA LYS A 336 -14.39 17.61 -4.20
C LYS A 336 -15.74 17.34 -3.52
N GLU A 337 -16.34 18.38 -2.94
CA GLU A 337 -17.61 18.27 -2.20
C GLU A 337 -18.75 17.67 -3.04
N HIS A 338 -18.78 17.96 -4.34
CA HIS A 338 -19.75 17.40 -5.28
C HIS A 338 -19.67 15.88 -5.40
N VAL A 339 -18.47 15.30 -5.26
CA VAL A 339 -18.30 13.84 -5.28
C VAL A 339 -18.77 13.24 -3.96
N ILE A 340 -18.54 13.90 -2.82
CA ILE A 340 -19.04 13.45 -1.51
C ILE A 340 -20.58 13.44 -1.47
N ASP A 341 -21.21 14.50 -2.00
CA ASP A 341 -22.66 14.56 -2.15
C ASP A 341 -23.18 13.44 -3.07
N TRP A 342 -22.50 13.22 -4.21
CA TRP A 342 -22.86 12.15 -5.14
C TRP A 342 -22.70 10.74 -4.54
N ILE A 343 -21.68 10.48 -3.72
CA ILE A 343 -21.53 9.21 -2.99
C ILE A 343 -22.76 8.95 -2.11
N SER A 344 -23.27 9.98 -1.43
CA SER A 344 -24.47 9.87 -0.60
C SER A 344 -25.71 9.51 -1.42
N ASP A 345 -25.85 10.09 -2.62
CA ASP A 345 -26.92 9.75 -3.56
C ASP A 345 -26.79 8.32 -4.07
N VAL A 346 -25.58 7.86 -4.42
CA VAL A 346 -25.30 6.49 -4.86
C VAL A 346 -25.65 5.48 -3.77
N VAL A 347 -25.22 5.71 -2.53
CA VAL A 347 -25.53 4.84 -1.39
C VAL A 347 -27.04 4.73 -1.18
N LYS A 348 -27.75 5.86 -1.26
CA LYS A 348 -29.21 5.88 -1.14
C LYS A 348 -29.87 5.10 -2.28
N ALA A 349 -29.44 5.33 -3.52
CA ALA A 349 -29.96 4.63 -4.69
C ALA A 349 -29.70 3.13 -4.63
N ALA A 350 -28.51 2.71 -4.18
CA ALA A 350 -28.17 1.30 -3.99
C ALA A 350 -29.13 0.62 -3.02
N LYS A 351 -29.46 1.26 -1.89
CA LYS A 351 -30.44 0.75 -0.91
C LYS A 351 -31.85 0.67 -1.49
N GLU A 352 -32.30 1.71 -2.20
CA GLU A 352 -33.63 1.74 -2.82
C GLU A 352 -33.79 0.66 -3.91
N GLN A 353 -32.70 0.32 -4.60
CA GLN A 353 -32.67 -0.66 -5.68
C GLN A 353 -32.19 -2.07 -5.25
N ASN A 354 -31.91 -2.26 -3.95
CA ASN A 354 -31.36 -3.48 -3.38
C ASN A 354 -30.07 -3.97 -4.08
N LYS A 355 -29.14 -3.04 -4.31
CA LYS A 355 -27.82 -3.29 -4.89
C LYS A 355 -26.81 -3.48 -3.77
N THR A 356 -25.91 -4.46 -3.94
CA THR A 356 -24.71 -4.56 -3.11
C THR A 356 -23.67 -3.59 -3.66
N LEU A 357 -23.27 -2.61 -2.85
CA LEU A 357 -22.33 -1.56 -3.22
C LEU A 357 -20.95 -1.85 -2.62
N VAL A 358 -19.93 -1.96 -3.47
CA VAL A 358 -18.52 -2.03 -3.06
C VAL A 358 -17.80 -0.83 -3.68
N SER A 359 -17.20 0.01 -2.84
CA SER A 359 -16.38 1.12 -3.33
C SER A 359 -14.90 0.77 -3.33
N PHE A 360 -14.15 1.42 -4.22
CA PHE A 360 -12.70 1.34 -4.23
C PHE A 360 -12.09 2.65 -4.73
N SER A 361 -10.91 2.95 -4.21
CA SER A 361 -10.11 4.11 -4.59
C SER A 361 -8.68 3.90 -4.14
N HIS A 362 -7.80 4.83 -4.49
CA HIS A 362 -6.40 4.70 -4.12
C HIS A 362 -6.13 4.90 -2.63
N PHE A 363 -6.66 5.97 -2.02
CA PHE A 363 -6.31 6.35 -0.65
C PHE A 363 -7.13 5.58 0.40
N PRO A 364 -6.56 5.29 1.58
CA PRO A 364 -7.32 4.71 2.68
C PRO A 364 -8.41 5.67 3.18
N MET A 365 -9.53 5.14 3.67
CA MET A 365 -10.60 5.94 4.31
C MET A 365 -10.54 5.94 5.84
N THR A 366 -9.73 5.07 6.43
CA THR A 366 -9.52 4.97 7.88
C THR A 366 -8.03 4.94 8.19
N ASP A 367 -7.72 5.11 9.48
CA ASP A 367 -6.43 4.72 10.05
C ASP A 367 -6.01 3.31 9.55
N PHE A 368 -4.71 3.18 9.27
CA PHE A 368 -4.02 1.98 8.78
C PHE A 368 -2.84 1.59 9.68
N TYR A 369 -2.72 2.20 10.86
CA TYR A 369 -1.73 1.88 11.88
C TYR A 369 -2.31 1.19 13.11
N ASN A 370 -3.56 0.70 13.01
CA ASN A 370 -4.23 -0.01 14.10
C ASN A 370 -4.24 0.80 15.42
N GLY A 371 -4.38 2.13 15.29
CA GLY A 371 -4.41 3.10 16.37
C GLY A 371 -3.04 3.46 16.94
N ALA A 372 -1.93 3.14 16.26
CA ALA A 372 -0.56 3.41 16.72
C ALA A 372 -0.03 4.81 16.37
N SER A 373 -0.83 5.66 15.72
CA SER A 373 -0.37 6.94 15.16
C SER A 373 0.23 7.89 16.19
N GLU A 374 -0.39 8.01 17.36
CA GLU A 374 0.11 8.86 18.46
C GLU A 374 1.47 8.36 18.96
N GLU A 375 1.62 7.05 19.17
CA GLU A 375 2.90 6.48 19.62
C GLU A 375 3.98 6.57 18.54
N ILE A 376 3.62 6.45 17.26
CA ILE A 376 4.55 6.64 16.14
C ILE A 376 5.04 8.09 16.12
N GLU A 377 4.13 9.07 16.23
CA GLU A 377 4.48 10.49 16.26
C GLU A 377 5.38 10.82 17.46
N ASP A 378 5.04 10.31 18.65
CA ASP A 378 5.82 10.51 19.86
C ASP A 378 7.24 9.91 19.79
N LEU A 379 7.37 8.75 19.13
CA LEU A 379 8.64 8.01 19.06
C LEU A 379 9.53 8.45 17.90
N PHE A 380 8.96 8.64 16.71
CA PHE A 380 9.67 8.88 15.46
C PHE A 380 9.55 10.34 14.96
N GLY A 381 8.68 11.14 15.57
CA GLY A 381 8.49 12.57 15.29
C GLY A 381 7.28 12.90 14.42
N GLU A 382 6.92 14.19 14.40
CA GLU A 382 5.79 14.74 13.64
C GLU A 382 5.90 14.42 12.13
N GLY A 383 4.84 13.87 11.55
CA GLY A 383 4.77 13.53 10.14
C GLY A 383 5.65 12.35 9.70
N SER A 384 6.32 11.68 10.64
CA SER A 384 7.12 10.48 10.39
C SER A 384 6.25 9.31 9.89
N HIS A 385 6.90 8.26 9.36
CA HIS A 385 6.22 7.05 8.91
C HIS A 385 4.95 7.32 8.09
N GLN A 386 4.96 8.27 7.16
CA GLN A 386 3.81 8.55 6.30
C GLN A 386 2.53 9.03 7.04
N LEU A 387 2.61 9.50 8.29
CA LEU A 387 1.45 9.98 9.05
C LEU A 387 0.68 11.11 8.34
N ALA A 388 1.35 11.91 7.52
CA ALA A 388 0.70 12.93 6.69
C ALA A 388 -0.32 12.38 5.67
N ARG A 389 -0.33 11.05 5.44
CA ARG A 389 -1.27 10.34 4.55
C ARG A 389 -2.45 9.73 5.30
N GLU A 390 -2.44 9.77 6.63
CA GLU A 390 -3.47 9.15 7.46
C GLU A 390 -4.79 9.95 7.38
N PRO A 391 -5.94 9.30 7.16
CA PRO A 391 -7.24 9.94 7.27
C PRO A 391 -7.56 10.36 8.71
N ASP A 392 -7.92 11.63 8.92
CA ASP A 392 -8.38 12.11 10.21
C ASP A 392 -9.65 11.37 10.68
N ASP A 393 -9.89 11.26 11.99
CA ASP A 393 -11.14 10.65 12.51
C ASP A 393 -12.40 11.37 11.98
N ASN A 394 -12.32 12.69 11.83
CA ASN A 394 -13.40 13.48 11.22
C ASN A 394 -13.61 13.13 9.76
N THR A 395 -12.54 12.79 9.03
CA THR A 395 -12.62 12.35 7.64
C THR A 395 -13.32 11.01 7.54
N SER A 396 -12.89 10.01 8.31
CA SER A 396 -13.56 8.70 8.37
C SER A 396 -15.02 8.83 8.81
N ARG A 397 -15.32 9.73 9.75
CA ARG A 397 -16.71 10.02 10.19
C ARG A 397 -17.55 10.62 9.08
N ALA A 398 -17.03 11.58 8.33
CA ALA A 398 -17.75 12.21 7.22
C ALA A 398 -18.05 11.20 6.10
N LEU A 399 -17.09 10.34 5.77
CA LEU A 399 -17.28 9.26 4.80
C LEU A 399 -18.31 8.24 5.28
N ALA A 400 -18.25 7.81 6.54
CA ALA A 400 -19.26 6.94 7.14
C ALA A 400 -20.67 7.58 7.14
N ALA A 401 -20.75 8.91 7.27
CA ALA A 401 -22.01 9.66 7.25
C ALA A 401 -22.73 9.62 5.88
N THR A 402 -21.99 9.45 4.78
CA THR A 402 -22.59 9.18 3.45
C THR A 402 -23.40 7.87 3.45
N GLY A 403 -23.16 7.01 4.43
CA GLY A 403 -23.73 5.67 4.54
C GLY A 403 -22.96 4.62 3.76
N LEU A 404 -21.77 4.94 3.25
CA LEU A 404 -20.82 4.00 2.67
C LEU A 404 -20.29 3.05 3.75
N ASN A 405 -20.17 1.78 3.41
CA ASN A 405 -19.79 0.73 4.36
C ASN A 405 -18.52 -0.02 3.96
N ILE A 406 -18.28 -0.26 2.68
CA ILE A 406 -17.17 -1.08 2.18
C ILE A 406 -16.31 -0.23 1.25
N HIS A 407 -15.03 -0.14 1.57
CA HIS A 407 -14.00 0.48 0.74
C HIS A 407 -12.80 -0.46 0.59
N VAL A 408 -12.28 -0.60 -0.62
CA VAL A 408 -10.99 -1.25 -0.89
C VAL A 408 -9.97 -0.19 -1.34
N GLY A 409 -8.91 -0.03 -0.57
CA GLY A 409 -7.85 0.98 -0.76
C GLY A 409 -6.49 0.39 -1.16
N GLY A 410 -5.58 1.26 -1.59
CA GLY A 410 -4.17 1.02 -1.93
C GLY A 410 -3.26 2.08 -1.31
N HIS A 411 -2.30 2.63 -2.06
CA HIS A 411 -1.43 3.76 -1.69
C HIS A 411 -0.34 3.46 -0.65
N MET A 412 -0.69 2.77 0.44
CA MET A 412 0.24 2.48 1.52
C MET A 412 1.13 1.27 1.24
N HIS A 413 0.75 0.44 0.26
CA HIS A 413 1.32 -0.88 -0.01
C HIS A 413 1.19 -1.86 1.16
N PHE A 414 0.28 -1.58 2.11
CA PHE A 414 0.05 -2.42 3.28
C PHE A 414 -1.04 -3.44 3.03
N ASN A 415 -0.91 -4.60 3.66
CA ASN A 415 -2.02 -5.50 3.94
C ASN A 415 -2.59 -5.14 5.32
N ASP A 416 -3.82 -4.63 5.38
CA ASP A 416 -4.48 -4.29 6.64
C ASP A 416 -6.02 -4.27 6.46
N THR A 417 -6.77 -4.26 7.56
CA THR A 417 -8.20 -3.97 7.54
C THR A 417 -8.59 -3.00 8.66
N GLY A 418 -9.01 -1.79 8.29
CA GLY A 418 -9.59 -0.83 9.22
C GLY A 418 -11.09 -1.06 9.44
N LYS A 419 -11.55 -0.96 10.70
CA LYS A 419 -12.98 -0.93 11.05
C LYS A 419 -13.27 0.24 11.99
N LYS A 420 -13.93 1.28 11.49
CA LYS A 420 -14.40 2.41 12.32
C LYS A 420 -15.92 2.45 12.39
N SER A 421 -16.45 2.59 13.60
CA SER A 421 -17.89 2.71 13.86
C SER A 421 -18.22 4.05 14.51
N PHE A 422 -19.24 4.72 13.99
CA PHE A 422 -19.72 6.01 14.47
C PHE A 422 -21.22 5.96 14.74
N ASN A 423 -21.68 6.63 15.79
CA ASN A 423 -23.09 6.88 16.02
C ASN A 423 -23.43 8.28 15.50
N ILE A 424 -24.21 8.37 14.42
CA ILE A 424 -24.59 9.60 13.74
C ILE A 424 -26.11 9.67 13.75
N ASP A 425 -26.67 10.69 14.40
CA ASP A 425 -28.13 10.88 14.55
C ASP A 425 -28.89 9.67 15.12
N GLY A 426 -28.23 8.88 15.97
CA GLY A 426 -28.81 7.69 16.61
C GLY A 426 -28.73 6.42 15.76
N VAL A 427 -28.08 6.48 14.59
CA VAL A 427 -27.83 5.34 13.69
C VAL A 427 -26.35 4.97 13.78
N GLN A 428 -26.07 3.67 13.86
CA GLN A 428 -24.70 3.17 13.80
C GLN A 428 -24.27 3.04 12.33
N HIS A 429 -23.19 3.74 11.98
CA HIS A 429 -22.49 3.64 10.72
C HIS A 429 -21.15 2.96 10.95
N THR A 430 -20.82 1.94 10.17
CA THR A 430 -19.53 1.27 10.22
C THR A 430 -18.90 1.27 8.84
N LEU A 431 -17.68 1.80 8.78
CA LEU A 431 -16.84 1.82 7.59
C LEU A 431 -15.76 0.75 7.75
N PHE A 432 -15.72 -0.18 6.79
CA PHE A 432 -14.66 -1.16 6.62
C PHE A 432 -13.75 -0.69 5.49
N ASN A 433 -12.49 -0.45 5.81
CA ASN A 433 -11.44 -0.13 4.85
C ASN A 433 -10.54 -1.35 4.69
N ILE A 434 -10.69 -2.08 3.60
CA ILE A 434 -9.81 -3.19 3.25
C ILE A 434 -8.60 -2.60 2.54
N GLN A 435 -7.46 -2.59 3.20
CA GLN A 435 -6.21 -2.09 2.66
C GLN A 435 -5.55 -3.24 1.90
N ALA A 436 -5.60 -3.16 0.57
CA ALA A 436 -5.05 -4.20 -0.29
C ALA A 436 -3.54 -4.00 -0.47
N PRO A 437 -2.72 -5.06 -0.31
CA PRO A 437 -1.28 -4.97 -0.48
C PRO A 437 -0.90 -4.76 -1.96
N SER A 438 0.34 -4.31 -2.16
CA SER A 438 0.93 -4.16 -3.49
C SER A 438 1.57 -5.47 -3.97
N LEU A 439 1.52 -5.73 -5.28
CA LEU A 439 2.31 -6.79 -5.91
C LEU A 439 3.81 -6.45 -5.97
N ALA A 440 4.19 -5.19 -5.73
CA ALA A 440 5.55 -4.68 -5.83
C ALA A 440 6.27 -4.60 -4.48
N GLY A 441 5.66 -5.07 -3.39
CA GLY A 441 6.22 -5.00 -2.04
C GLY A 441 6.00 -6.27 -1.23
N TYR A 442 6.60 -6.32 -0.04
CA TYR A 442 6.45 -7.43 0.89
C TYR A 442 5.13 -7.32 1.69
N ILE A 443 4.27 -8.32 1.74
CA ILE A 443 4.25 -9.59 0.97
C ILE A 443 3.44 -9.39 -0.32
N PRO A 444 3.93 -9.85 -1.49
CA PRO A 444 3.26 -9.61 -2.76
C PRO A 444 1.95 -10.37 -2.81
N ALA A 445 0.84 -9.64 -2.89
CA ALA A 445 -0.49 -10.23 -2.84
C ALA A 445 -1.54 -9.32 -3.50
N TYR A 446 -2.73 -9.87 -3.73
CA TYR A 446 -3.92 -9.12 -4.09
C TYR A 446 -5.12 -9.55 -3.22
N LYS A 447 -6.19 -8.76 -3.16
CA LYS A 447 -7.41 -9.12 -2.42
C LYS A 447 -8.45 -9.73 -3.35
N LEU A 448 -9.03 -10.86 -2.97
CA LEU A 448 -10.16 -11.47 -3.65
C LEU A 448 -11.42 -11.32 -2.79
N LEU A 449 -12.41 -10.59 -3.28
CA LEU A 449 -13.71 -10.44 -2.62
C LEU A 449 -14.72 -11.38 -3.26
N ASN A 450 -15.27 -12.31 -2.48
CA ASN A 450 -16.42 -13.12 -2.83
C ASN A 450 -17.68 -12.46 -2.24
N ILE A 451 -18.35 -11.67 -3.07
CA ILE A 451 -19.50 -10.84 -2.71
C ILE A 451 -20.77 -11.68 -2.85
N ARG A 452 -21.49 -11.88 -1.75
CA ARG A 452 -22.63 -12.81 -1.68
C ARG A 452 -23.99 -12.06 -1.71
N PRO A 453 -25.07 -12.69 -2.22
CA PRO A 453 -26.39 -12.07 -2.30
C PRO A 453 -27.05 -11.71 -0.95
N ASP A 454 -26.52 -12.19 0.17
CA ASP A 454 -27.00 -11.97 1.52
C ASP A 454 -26.25 -10.86 2.26
N ASN A 455 -25.68 -9.89 1.53
CA ASN A 455 -24.92 -8.75 2.06
C ASN A 455 -23.69 -9.18 2.88
N GLN A 456 -23.14 -10.35 2.59
CA GLN A 456 -21.88 -10.83 3.15
C GLN A 456 -20.77 -10.76 2.11
N ILE A 457 -19.58 -10.37 2.55
CA ILE A 457 -18.38 -10.33 1.71
C ILE A 457 -17.31 -11.16 2.40
N GLU A 458 -16.91 -12.24 1.76
CA GLU A 458 -15.73 -13.01 2.16
C GLU A 458 -14.52 -12.45 1.43
N VAL A 459 -13.48 -12.10 2.18
CA VAL A 459 -12.24 -11.50 1.68
C VAL A 459 -11.10 -12.47 1.90
N GLU A 460 -10.33 -12.79 0.85
CA GLU A 460 -9.12 -13.60 0.90
C GLU A 460 -7.94 -12.78 0.38
N THR A 461 -6.81 -12.80 1.08
CA THR A 461 -5.55 -12.25 0.59
C THR A 461 -4.76 -13.32 -0.13
N VAL A 462 -4.64 -13.16 -1.44
CA VAL A 462 -3.99 -14.15 -2.29
C VAL A 462 -2.53 -13.76 -2.49
N VAL A 463 -1.63 -14.48 -1.81
CA VAL A 463 -0.18 -14.29 -1.92
C VAL A 463 0.35 -14.86 -3.23
N ILE A 464 1.15 -14.05 -3.93
CA ILE A 464 1.84 -14.42 -5.18
C ILE A 464 3.28 -14.80 -4.85
N ASP A 465 3.50 -16.07 -4.56
CA ASP A 465 4.79 -16.58 -4.09
C ASP A 465 5.77 -16.89 -5.25
N GLN A 466 5.30 -17.71 -6.19
CA GLN A 466 6.08 -18.18 -7.33
C GLN A 466 5.66 -17.40 -8.58
N VAL A 467 6.58 -16.60 -9.11
CA VAL A 467 6.37 -15.84 -10.35
C VAL A 467 7.32 -16.38 -11.39
N GLU A 468 6.81 -16.73 -12.57
CA GLU A 468 7.68 -17.17 -13.66
C GLU A 468 8.55 -15.99 -14.12
N ARG A 469 9.84 -16.24 -14.37
CA ARG A 469 10.79 -15.26 -14.95
C ARG A 469 11.10 -14.03 -14.09
N TYR A 470 10.74 -14.00 -12.80
CA TYR A 470 11.10 -12.89 -11.91
C TYR A 470 12.62 -12.61 -11.87
N ASN A 471 13.45 -13.64 -12.03
CA ASN A 471 14.91 -13.54 -12.00
C ASN A 471 15.56 -13.26 -13.36
N GLU A 472 14.78 -12.96 -14.40
CA GLU A 472 15.28 -12.77 -15.77
C GLU A 472 16.25 -11.58 -15.90
N LEU A 473 16.17 -10.63 -14.96
CA LEU A 473 16.94 -9.38 -14.96
C LEU A 473 18.24 -9.46 -14.12
N PHE A 474 18.48 -10.56 -13.40
CA PHE A 474 19.56 -10.65 -12.40
C PHE A 474 20.96 -10.43 -12.99
N SER A 475 21.21 -10.80 -14.25
CA SER A 475 22.52 -10.54 -14.88
C SER A 475 22.82 -9.05 -15.03
N HIS A 476 21.79 -8.21 -15.19
CA HIS A 476 21.98 -6.76 -15.27
C HIS A 476 22.29 -6.17 -13.88
N TYR A 477 21.63 -6.66 -12.84
CA TYR A 477 21.92 -6.24 -11.46
C TYR A 477 23.29 -6.72 -10.99
N GLU A 478 23.77 -7.89 -11.44
CA GLU A 478 25.13 -8.33 -11.17
C GLU A 478 26.16 -7.35 -11.75
N GLU A 479 25.96 -6.87 -12.99
CA GLU A 479 26.83 -5.88 -13.62
C GLU A 479 26.79 -4.52 -12.89
N GLU A 480 25.61 -4.09 -12.42
CA GLU A 480 25.46 -2.92 -11.57
C GLU A 480 26.23 -3.06 -10.25
N HIS A 481 26.08 -4.19 -9.56
CA HIS A 481 26.78 -4.45 -8.30
C HIS A 481 28.30 -4.40 -8.49
N GLU A 482 28.81 -4.99 -9.58
CA GLU A 482 30.24 -4.92 -9.93
C GLU A 482 30.70 -3.49 -10.16
N TYR A 483 29.90 -2.70 -10.88
CA TYR A 483 30.18 -1.28 -11.12
C TYR A 483 30.20 -0.46 -9.83
N LEU A 484 29.20 -0.62 -8.95
CA LEU A 484 29.13 0.06 -7.65
C LEU A 484 30.31 -0.32 -6.76
N THR A 485 30.64 -1.61 -6.70
CA THR A 485 31.78 -2.12 -5.92
C THR A 485 33.10 -1.55 -6.42
N ALA A 486 33.31 -1.53 -7.73
CA ALA A 486 34.51 -0.96 -8.34
C ALA A 486 34.60 0.55 -8.10
N SER A 487 33.47 1.25 -8.14
CA SER A 487 33.38 2.70 -7.92
C SER A 487 33.65 3.10 -6.47
N ALA A 488 33.20 2.28 -5.50
CA ALA A 488 33.45 2.50 -4.08
C ALA A 488 34.94 2.33 -3.71
N GLY A 489 35.68 1.42 -4.38
CA GLY A 489 37.11 1.24 -4.15
C GLY A 489 37.44 0.81 -2.71
N ASP A 490 38.18 1.64 -1.98
CA ASP A 490 38.54 1.41 -0.56
C ASP A 490 37.66 2.23 0.41
N ASP A 491 36.62 2.91 -0.07
CA ASP A 491 35.69 3.68 0.76
C ASP A 491 34.66 2.74 1.42
N GLU A 492 34.85 2.49 2.71
CA GLU A 492 33.96 1.60 3.50
C GLU A 492 32.55 2.18 3.68
N GLU A 493 32.39 3.51 3.68
CA GLU A 493 31.06 4.13 3.79
C GLU A 493 30.29 3.97 2.48
N ALA A 494 30.96 4.09 1.34
CA ALA A 494 30.38 3.82 0.04
C ALA A 494 30.01 2.33 -0.10
N LYS A 495 30.86 1.40 0.35
CA LYS A 495 30.55 -0.04 0.34
C LYS A 495 29.34 -0.40 1.20
N ALA A 496 29.19 0.23 2.36
CA ALA A 496 28.05 -0.03 3.25
C ALA A 496 26.69 0.36 2.64
N LYS A 497 26.69 1.26 1.64
CA LYS A 497 25.49 1.70 0.91
C LYS A 497 25.14 0.81 -0.29
N ILE A 498 26.05 -0.08 -0.71
CA ILE A 498 25.77 -1.05 -1.76
C ILE A 498 24.80 -2.11 -1.21
N TRP A 499 23.84 -2.49 -2.03
CA TRP A 499 22.87 -3.52 -1.67
C TRP A 499 23.51 -4.91 -1.60
N ASN A 500 22.97 -5.80 -0.76
CA ASN A 500 23.52 -7.12 -0.55
C ASN A 500 23.31 -8.03 -1.77
N LYS A 501 24.41 -8.49 -2.40
CA LYS A 501 24.38 -9.35 -3.58
C LYS A 501 23.59 -10.66 -3.41
N GLU A 502 23.47 -11.19 -2.19
CA GLU A 502 22.73 -12.42 -1.88
C GLU A 502 21.24 -12.37 -2.27
N ILE A 503 20.67 -11.18 -2.45
CA ILE A 503 19.32 -11.03 -3.01
C ILE A 503 19.16 -11.71 -4.38
N LEU A 504 20.23 -11.82 -5.17
CA LEU A 504 20.22 -12.49 -6.48
C LEU A 504 20.20 -14.03 -6.37
N ASP A 505 20.35 -14.58 -5.17
CA ASP A 505 20.23 -16.01 -4.90
C ASP A 505 18.78 -16.42 -4.57
N SER A 506 17.85 -15.46 -4.48
CA SER A 506 16.42 -15.71 -4.20
C SER A 506 15.86 -16.78 -5.12
N GLU A 507 15.18 -17.79 -4.58
CA GLU A 507 14.60 -18.93 -5.32
C GLU A 507 13.11 -18.73 -5.67
N SER A 508 12.52 -17.63 -5.22
CA SER A 508 11.12 -17.26 -5.45
C SER A 508 10.95 -15.74 -5.49
N TYR A 509 9.80 -15.29 -6.00
CA TYR A 509 9.47 -13.86 -5.94
C TYR A 509 9.18 -13.40 -4.52
N TYR A 510 8.53 -14.26 -3.73
CA TYR A 510 8.39 -14.03 -2.29
C TYR A 510 9.75 -13.77 -1.61
N GLU A 511 10.74 -14.64 -1.83
CA GLU A 511 12.07 -14.48 -1.22
C GLU A 511 12.77 -13.20 -1.71
N LEU A 512 12.58 -12.82 -2.97
CA LEU A 512 13.06 -11.53 -3.49
C LEU A 512 12.44 -10.35 -2.74
N THR A 513 11.12 -10.36 -2.51
CA THR A 513 10.45 -9.29 -1.75
C THR A 513 10.81 -9.29 -0.26
N ASP A 514 11.12 -10.46 0.32
CA ASP A 514 11.62 -10.55 1.68
C ASP A 514 13.05 -9.98 1.80
N TRP A 515 13.91 -10.26 0.84
CA TRP A 515 15.20 -9.58 0.74
C TRP A 515 15.05 -8.08 0.54
N HIS A 516 14.09 -7.64 -0.28
CA HIS A 516 13.81 -6.23 -0.51
C HIS A 516 13.43 -5.51 0.79
N ILE A 517 12.53 -6.05 1.62
CA ILE A 517 12.16 -5.39 2.89
C ILE A 517 13.32 -5.36 3.89
N ARG A 518 14.19 -6.37 3.90
CA ARG A 518 15.44 -6.37 4.72
C ARG A 518 16.39 -5.26 4.29
N GLU A 519 16.69 -5.18 2.99
CA GLU A 519 17.58 -4.16 2.44
C GLU A 519 16.98 -2.75 2.55
N LEU A 520 15.66 -2.62 2.35
CA LEU A 520 14.96 -1.34 2.54
C LEU A 520 15.03 -0.89 4.01
N THR A 521 14.92 -1.83 4.95
CA THR A 521 15.11 -1.55 6.38
C THR A 521 16.53 -1.04 6.65
N ARG A 522 17.54 -1.74 6.14
CA ARG A 522 18.97 -1.43 6.35
C ARG A 522 19.41 -0.13 5.67
N LEU A 523 19.02 0.08 4.41
CA LEU A 523 19.52 1.15 3.55
C LEU A 523 18.71 2.44 3.65
N ARG A 524 17.41 2.35 3.93
CA ARG A 524 16.51 3.51 3.93
C ARG A 524 15.89 3.78 5.29
N PHE A 525 15.18 2.81 5.86
CA PHE A 525 14.35 3.07 7.03
C PHE A 525 15.18 3.34 8.28
N LEU A 526 16.15 2.48 8.62
CA LEU A 526 17.02 2.71 9.77
C LEU A 526 17.81 4.03 9.64
N PRO A 527 18.39 4.38 8.48
CA PRO A 527 19.07 5.67 8.33
C PRO A 527 18.17 6.91 8.38
N SER A 528 16.92 6.82 7.90
CA SER A 528 16.07 7.99 7.63
C SER A 528 14.89 8.16 8.59
N ASP A 529 14.27 7.04 9.01
CA ASP A 529 13.03 7.05 9.78
C ASP A 529 13.29 6.92 11.30
N TRP A 530 14.41 6.32 11.72
CA TRP A 530 14.68 6.02 13.13
C TRP A 530 15.49 7.12 13.82
N PRO A 531 15.12 7.52 15.05
CA PRO A 531 15.97 8.34 15.91
C PRO A 531 17.36 7.72 16.03
N ILE A 532 18.40 8.54 15.88
CA ILE A 532 19.78 8.06 15.81
C ILE A 532 20.16 7.26 17.06
N GLU A 533 19.70 7.63 18.26
CA GLU A 533 19.97 6.89 19.50
C GLU A 533 19.37 5.49 19.47
N MET A 534 18.15 5.34 18.95
CA MET A 534 17.49 4.05 18.84
C MET A 534 18.20 3.18 17.81
N ARG A 535 18.60 3.78 16.69
CA ARG A 535 19.39 3.11 15.66
C ARG A 535 20.73 2.61 16.21
N GLU A 536 21.49 3.45 16.89
CA GLU A 536 22.78 3.03 17.46
C GLU A 536 22.57 1.94 18.52
N MET A 537 21.53 2.04 19.36
CA MET A 537 21.19 0.99 20.32
C MET A 537 20.83 -0.34 19.64
N ILE A 538 19.89 -0.33 18.69
CA ILE A 538 19.35 -1.55 18.07
C ILE A 538 20.40 -2.26 17.19
N MET A 539 21.30 -1.51 16.54
CA MET A 539 22.37 -2.07 15.70
C MET A 539 23.50 -2.75 16.50
N HIS A 540 23.54 -2.55 17.82
CA HIS A 540 24.57 -3.12 18.70
C HIS A 540 24.02 -4.07 19.77
N MET A 541 22.76 -4.47 19.66
CA MET A 541 22.13 -5.40 20.59
C MET A 541 21.49 -6.60 19.89
N ASN A 542 21.56 -7.76 20.53
CA ASN A 542 20.66 -8.88 20.27
C ASN A 542 19.51 -8.92 21.28
N GLY A 543 18.59 -9.87 21.12
CA GLY A 543 17.46 -10.00 22.02
C GLY A 543 17.83 -10.31 23.48
N GLU A 544 18.92 -11.05 23.73
CA GLU A 544 19.39 -11.34 25.10
C GLU A 544 19.75 -10.02 25.78
N GLU A 545 20.53 -9.17 25.11
CA GLU A 545 20.96 -7.87 25.61
C GLU A 545 19.76 -6.94 25.82
N MET A 546 18.76 -6.95 24.92
CA MET A 546 17.52 -6.20 25.10
C MET A 546 16.72 -6.66 26.33
N MET A 547 16.65 -7.97 26.58
CA MET A 547 15.96 -8.51 27.76
C MET A 547 16.73 -8.20 29.05
N ILE A 548 18.06 -8.13 29.02
CA ILE A 548 18.86 -7.66 30.15
C ILE A 548 18.62 -6.16 30.37
N MET A 549 18.61 -5.36 29.30
CA MET A 549 18.40 -3.91 29.36
C MET A 549 17.02 -3.53 29.89
N SER A 550 15.98 -4.33 29.62
CA SER A 550 14.64 -4.09 30.19
C SER A 550 14.66 -4.11 31.73
N GLN A 551 15.53 -4.94 32.32
CA GLN A 551 15.68 -5.13 33.77
C GLN A 551 16.80 -4.28 34.39
N LEU A 552 17.49 -3.44 33.60
CA LEU A 552 18.67 -2.72 34.06
C LEU A 552 18.31 -1.55 34.98
N GLU A 553 18.57 -1.69 36.27
CA GLU A 553 18.54 -0.60 37.24
C GLU A 553 19.97 -0.08 37.47
N THR A 554 20.29 1.07 36.90
CA THR A 554 21.62 1.68 37.04
C THR A 554 21.54 3.19 37.18
N GLN A 555 22.61 3.80 37.68
CA GLN A 555 22.81 5.25 37.62
C GLN A 555 23.74 5.66 36.46
N PHE A 556 24.20 4.69 35.68
CA PHE A 556 25.08 4.91 34.53
C PHE A 556 24.28 5.49 33.36
N THR A 557 24.75 6.61 32.84
CA THR A 557 24.07 7.41 31.80
C THR A 557 24.43 6.97 30.40
N VAL A 558 23.62 7.36 29.42
CA VAL A 558 23.90 7.13 27.99
C VAL A 558 25.27 7.68 27.59
N CYS A 559 25.62 8.88 28.06
CA CYS A 559 26.93 9.49 27.75
C CYS A 559 28.12 8.73 28.35
N GLN A 560 27.97 8.22 29.57
CA GLN A 560 29.03 7.41 30.20
C GLN A 560 29.22 6.10 29.44
N LEU A 561 28.13 5.44 29.02
CA LEU A 561 28.22 4.22 28.23
C LEU A 561 28.82 4.46 26.84
N ALA A 562 28.40 5.53 26.16
CA ALA A 562 28.95 5.89 24.87
C ALA A 562 30.48 6.12 24.95
N TYR A 563 30.95 6.82 25.98
CA TYR A 563 32.37 7.06 26.21
C TYR A 563 33.14 5.75 26.43
N GLU A 564 32.65 4.86 27.30
CA GLU A 564 33.29 3.57 27.56
C GLU A 564 33.35 2.67 26.32
N LEU A 565 32.34 2.75 25.46
CA LEU A 565 32.27 2.01 24.20
C LEU A 565 33.04 2.69 23.04
N GLY A 566 33.52 3.92 23.23
CA GLY A 566 34.24 4.68 22.21
C GLY A 566 33.35 5.27 21.10
N TYR A 567 32.05 5.47 21.37
CA TYR A 567 31.11 6.11 20.45
C TYR A 567 31.06 7.63 20.65
N ASP A 568 31.13 8.39 19.55
CA ASP A 568 31.02 9.85 19.57
C ASP A 568 29.55 10.29 19.53
N VAL A 569 28.99 10.56 20.71
CA VAL A 569 27.65 11.15 20.85
C VAL A 569 27.85 12.64 21.09
N GLY A 570 27.91 13.42 20.00
CA GLY A 570 28.48 14.79 19.95
C GLY A 570 27.92 15.86 20.91
N THR A 571 26.84 15.60 21.65
CA THR A 571 26.22 16.49 22.66
C THR A 571 26.54 16.12 24.11
N CYS A 572 27.33 15.08 24.36
CA CYS A 572 27.60 14.60 25.71
C CYS A 572 28.46 15.55 26.55
N VAL A 573 27.92 15.97 27.71
CA VAL A 573 28.67 16.70 28.74
C VAL A 573 29.16 15.70 29.79
N GLU A 574 30.47 15.57 29.89
CA GLU A 574 31.18 14.69 30.83
C GLU A 574 30.87 15.07 32.29
N ASN A 575 30.05 14.26 32.96
CA ASN A 575 29.92 14.30 34.42
C ASN A 575 30.85 13.23 34.98
N GLY A 576 32.08 13.63 35.31
CA GLY A 576 33.24 12.77 35.64
C GLY A 576 33.15 11.88 36.89
N VAL A 577 32.08 11.10 37.05
CA VAL A 577 31.99 9.92 37.91
C VAL A 577 31.88 8.70 37.02
N ASP A 578 33.01 8.11 36.63
CA ASP A 578 33.04 6.83 35.93
C ASP A 578 33.11 5.71 36.99
N ASP A 579 31.97 5.02 37.19
CA ASP A 579 31.89 3.81 38.01
C ASP A 579 31.45 2.63 37.14
N TYR A 580 32.21 2.40 36.05
CA TYR A 580 31.96 1.27 35.15
C TYR A 580 31.98 -0.09 35.84
N GLU A 581 32.72 -0.24 36.95
CA GLU A 581 32.67 -1.47 37.77
C GLU A 581 31.29 -1.67 38.41
N GLN A 582 30.64 -0.60 38.90
CA GLN A 582 29.26 -0.67 39.37
C GLN A 582 28.29 -0.98 38.23
N PHE A 583 28.45 -0.35 37.06
CA PHE A 583 27.61 -0.67 35.89
C PHE A 583 27.70 -2.16 35.50
N GLN A 584 28.90 -2.74 35.54
CA GLN A 584 29.08 -4.18 35.30
C GLN A 584 28.34 -5.03 36.34
N GLN A 585 28.29 -4.61 37.61
CA GLN A 585 27.53 -5.31 38.65
C GLN A 585 26.02 -5.17 38.42
N ASP A 586 25.55 -3.99 38.06
CA ASP A 586 24.15 -3.71 37.73
C ASP A 586 23.70 -4.58 36.53
N TRP A 587 24.54 -4.68 35.50
CA TRP A 587 24.31 -5.55 34.34
C TRP A 587 24.20 -7.03 34.73
N GLN A 588 25.09 -7.53 35.60
CA GLN A 588 25.00 -8.92 36.06
C GLN A 588 23.74 -9.18 36.89
N ALA A 589 23.29 -8.21 37.69
CA ALA A 589 22.05 -8.32 38.44
C ALA A 589 20.84 -8.36 37.49
N ALA A 590 20.78 -7.46 36.51
CA ALA A 590 19.74 -7.43 35.48
C ALA A 590 19.71 -8.73 34.66
N LYS A 591 20.86 -9.32 34.34
CA LYS A 591 20.95 -10.61 33.66
C LYS A 591 20.33 -11.75 34.46
N VAL A 592 20.58 -11.81 35.76
CA VAL A 592 19.95 -12.84 36.62
C VAL A 592 18.42 -12.68 36.63
N GLU A 593 17.92 -11.45 36.68
CA GLU A 593 16.47 -11.20 36.63
C GLU A 593 15.87 -11.59 35.27
N ALA A 594 16.50 -11.20 34.17
CA ALA A 594 16.11 -11.57 32.82
C ALA A 594 16.06 -13.10 32.63
N GLU A 595 17.03 -13.86 33.17
CA GLU A 595 17.01 -15.32 33.17
C GLU A 595 15.81 -15.90 33.95
N VAL A 596 15.46 -15.30 35.10
CA VAL A 596 14.32 -15.73 35.91
C VAL A 596 13.00 -15.47 35.18
N LEU A 597 12.82 -14.28 34.62
CA LEU A 597 11.63 -13.90 33.85
C LEU A 597 11.42 -14.82 32.64
N ALA A 598 12.45 -14.97 31.80
CA ALA A 598 12.39 -15.87 30.64
C ALA A 598 12.02 -17.30 31.08
N SER A 599 12.66 -17.83 32.13
CA SER A 599 12.39 -19.18 32.61
C SER A 599 10.96 -19.38 33.15
N THR A 600 10.35 -18.33 33.71
CA THR A 600 8.98 -18.37 34.25
C THR A 600 7.95 -18.53 33.13
N GLU A 601 8.23 -17.94 31.96
CA GLU A 601 7.43 -18.10 30.74
C GLU A 601 7.80 -19.35 29.92
N GLY A 602 8.71 -20.19 30.42
CA GLY A 602 9.19 -21.38 29.72
C GLY A 602 10.10 -21.08 28.53
N LEU A 603 10.70 -19.88 28.49
CA LEU A 603 11.70 -19.45 27.51
C LEU A 603 13.11 -19.58 28.11
N SER A 604 14.15 -19.59 27.26
CA SER A 604 15.53 -19.42 27.70
C SER A 604 16.04 -18.04 27.32
N LEU A 605 16.75 -17.35 28.21
CA LEU A 605 17.42 -16.09 27.86
C LEU A 605 18.40 -16.28 26.69
N ALA A 606 19.05 -17.44 26.61
CA ALA A 606 19.96 -17.74 25.49
C ALA A 606 19.25 -17.81 24.13
N ASP A 607 17.96 -18.17 24.10
CA ASP A 607 17.19 -18.22 22.86
C ASP A 607 16.91 -16.80 22.33
N PHE A 608 16.98 -15.77 23.17
CA PHE A 608 16.85 -14.38 22.72
C PHE A 608 18.09 -13.91 21.95
N ALA A 609 19.24 -14.54 22.14
CA ALA A 609 20.46 -14.22 21.40
C ALA A 609 20.42 -14.66 19.91
N GLU A 610 19.38 -15.40 19.50
CA GLU A 610 19.21 -15.89 18.13
C GLU A 610 18.77 -14.81 17.14
N TRP A 611 18.25 -13.67 17.62
CA TRP A 611 17.85 -12.54 16.78
C TRP A 611 18.57 -11.25 17.15
N SER A 612 18.89 -10.45 16.13
CA SER A 612 19.54 -9.15 16.26
C SER A 612 18.50 -8.03 16.30
N GLY A 613 18.91 -6.84 16.74
CA GLY A 613 18.07 -5.67 16.61
C GLY A 613 17.75 -5.29 15.15
N GLU A 614 18.64 -5.58 14.20
CA GLU A 614 18.34 -5.42 12.76
C GLU A 614 17.18 -6.33 12.32
N LEU A 615 17.10 -7.56 12.84
CA LEU A 615 15.96 -8.44 12.60
C LEU A 615 14.69 -7.91 13.28
N LEU A 616 14.77 -7.36 14.50
CA LEU A 616 13.63 -6.70 15.15
C LEU A 616 13.11 -5.51 14.33
N ALA A 617 14.01 -4.66 13.81
CA ALA A 617 13.63 -3.55 12.94
C ALA A 617 12.98 -4.05 11.64
N THR A 618 13.50 -5.13 11.06
CA THR A 618 12.89 -5.77 9.89
C THR A 618 11.49 -6.28 10.21
N ASP A 619 11.32 -7.01 11.33
CA ASP A 619 10.05 -7.58 11.75
C ASP A 619 9.02 -6.50 12.10
N PHE A 620 9.45 -5.35 12.62
CA PHE A 620 8.61 -4.16 12.80
C PHE A 620 8.00 -3.71 11.46
N TYR A 621 8.81 -3.61 10.40
CA TYR A 621 8.31 -3.25 9.07
C TYR A 621 7.56 -4.38 8.37
N ARG A 622 7.88 -5.66 8.64
CA ARG A 622 7.08 -6.79 8.17
C ARG A 622 5.66 -6.72 8.74
N LEU A 623 5.52 -6.52 10.05
CA LEU A 623 4.20 -6.38 10.70
C LEU A 623 3.46 -5.15 10.21
N ARG A 624 4.14 -4.00 10.07
CA ARG A 624 3.55 -2.77 9.52
C ARG A 624 2.98 -2.98 8.10
N ASN A 625 3.74 -3.64 7.23
CA ASN A 625 3.39 -3.75 5.82
C ASN A 625 2.48 -4.94 5.51
N ALA A 626 2.60 -6.04 6.25
CA ALA A 626 1.97 -7.31 5.89
C ALA A 626 0.94 -7.80 6.94
N ASP A 627 0.84 -7.17 8.12
CA ASP A 627 -0.07 -7.54 9.21
C ASP A 627 -0.02 -9.07 9.45
N GLU A 628 -1.14 -9.78 9.36
CA GLU A 628 -1.21 -11.23 9.58
C GLU A 628 -0.27 -12.03 8.68
N LEU A 629 0.02 -11.56 7.46
CA LEU A 629 0.90 -12.27 6.56
C LEU A 629 2.36 -12.28 7.06
N ALA A 630 2.77 -11.29 7.86
CA ALA A 630 4.10 -11.24 8.46
C ALA A 630 4.37 -12.43 9.39
N PHE A 631 3.33 -13.03 9.96
CA PHE A 631 3.45 -14.21 10.81
C PHE A 631 3.95 -15.45 10.05
N ARG A 632 4.01 -15.41 8.72
CA ARG A 632 4.73 -16.41 7.94
C ARG A 632 6.23 -16.41 8.24
N ASP A 633 6.81 -15.23 8.48
CA ASP A 633 8.25 -15.02 8.68
C ASP A 633 8.66 -14.86 10.15
N ILE A 634 7.74 -14.44 11.02
CA ILE A 634 8.00 -14.31 12.46
C ILE A 634 7.59 -15.60 13.18
N GLY A 635 8.58 -16.27 13.79
CA GLY A 635 8.39 -17.54 14.50
C GLY A 635 7.60 -17.38 15.80
N GLU A 636 6.86 -18.43 16.22
CA GLU A 636 6.09 -18.38 17.48
C GLU A 636 6.98 -18.12 18.71
N THR A 637 8.17 -18.73 18.77
CA THR A 637 9.12 -18.52 19.86
C THR A 637 9.54 -17.06 19.93
N GLN A 638 9.88 -16.46 18.78
CA GLN A 638 10.27 -15.05 18.69
C GLN A 638 9.12 -14.11 19.06
N LEU A 639 7.88 -14.40 18.63
CA LEU A 639 6.71 -13.62 19.05
C LEU A 639 6.48 -13.67 20.57
N ARG A 640 6.73 -14.81 21.22
CA ARG A 640 6.64 -14.91 22.70
C ARG A 640 7.77 -14.14 23.38
N GLN A 641 8.95 -14.10 22.78
CA GLN A 641 10.06 -13.27 23.27
C GLN A 641 9.72 -11.77 23.14
N TYR A 642 9.09 -11.37 22.04
CA TYR A 642 8.57 -10.01 21.84
C TYR A 642 7.44 -9.67 22.81
N GLU A 643 6.52 -10.60 23.08
CA GLU A 643 5.47 -10.39 24.09
C GLU A 643 6.07 -10.18 25.48
N LEU A 644 7.03 -11.03 25.89
CA LEU A 644 7.68 -10.87 27.19
C LEU A 644 8.38 -9.51 27.27
N LEU A 645 9.15 -9.12 26.25
CA LEU A 645 9.77 -7.80 26.21
C LEU A 645 8.74 -6.66 26.27
N SER A 646 7.69 -6.73 25.46
CA SER A 646 6.61 -5.73 25.46
C SER A 646 6.01 -5.56 26.85
N ARG A 647 5.69 -6.67 27.52
CA ARG A 647 5.11 -6.67 28.87
C ARG A 647 6.04 -6.05 29.91
N GLU A 648 7.30 -6.48 29.95
CA GLU A 648 8.26 -5.95 30.93
C GLU A 648 8.58 -4.47 30.68
N LEU A 649 8.56 -4.01 29.42
CA LEU A 649 8.78 -2.62 29.08
C LEU A 649 7.55 -1.74 29.38
N ALA A 650 6.34 -2.27 29.25
CA ALA A 650 5.10 -1.56 29.53
C ALA A 650 4.90 -1.26 31.03
N GLU A 651 5.56 -1.98 31.94
CA GLU A 651 5.52 -1.72 33.38
C GLU A 651 6.34 -0.50 33.80
N PHE A 652 7.14 0.08 32.89
CA PHE A 652 7.95 1.27 33.17
C PHE A 652 7.09 2.54 33.27
N ASP A 653 7.12 3.21 34.43
CA ASP A 653 6.38 4.44 34.71
C ASP A 653 7.23 5.73 34.56
N GLY A 654 8.49 5.60 34.16
CA GLY A 654 9.39 6.72 33.96
C GLY A 654 9.07 7.50 32.68
N THR A 655 9.33 8.81 32.72
CA THR A 655 9.16 9.69 31.55
C THR A 655 10.51 10.22 31.11
N VAL A 656 10.87 9.96 29.85
CA VAL A 656 12.07 10.49 29.21
C VAL A 656 11.62 11.48 28.13
N ASP A 657 11.52 12.74 28.53
CA ASP A 657 11.08 13.85 27.69
C ASP A 657 12.31 14.55 27.13
N SER A 658 12.70 14.30 25.86
CA SER A 658 13.78 15.05 25.19
C SER A 658 14.13 14.61 23.76
N GLU A 659 14.65 15.59 23.00
CA GLU A 659 15.51 15.39 21.82
C GLU A 659 16.93 14.92 22.26
N LEU A 660 17.63 14.16 21.41
CA LEU A 660 18.96 13.54 21.62
C LEU A 660 20.02 14.28 22.45
N GLY A 661 20.05 15.62 22.41
CA GLY A 661 20.96 16.44 23.20
C GLY A 661 20.72 16.37 24.72
N ASP A 662 19.47 16.18 25.12
CA ASP A 662 19.03 16.14 26.52
C ASP A 662 18.98 14.70 27.06
N LEU A 663 19.01 13.67 26.20
CA LEU A 663 18.98 12.25 26.59
C LEU A 663 20.27 11.77 27.28
N GLY A 664 21.40 12.41 27.00
CA GLY A 664 22.72 11.98 27.46
C GLY A 664 22.90 11.91 28.98
N GLN A 665 22.07 12.64 29.73
CA GLN A 665 22.10 12.70 31.20
C GLN A 665 21.16 11.69 31.88
N TYR A 666 20.27 11.06 31.13
CA TYR A 666 19.40 10.01 31.65
C TYR A 666 20.17 8.70 31.77
N THR A 667 19.72 7.83 32.67
CA THR A 667 20.33 6.50 32.81
C THR A 667 20.05 5.69 31.56
N VAL A 668 21.00 4.87 31.13
CA VAL A 668 20.85 4.07 29.91
C VAL A 668 19.65 3.12 29.99
N GLY A 669 19.35 2.59 31.19
CA GLY A 669 18.18 1.75 31.43
C GLY A 669 16.84 2.49 31.26
N GLU A 670 16.73 3.74 31.73
CA GLU A 670 15.52 4.55 31.54
C GLU A 670 15.28 4.91 30.08
N VAL A 671 16.34 5.32 29.35
CA VAL A 671 16.24 5.65 27.92
C VAL A 671 15.81 4.42 27.12
N PHE A 672 16.43 3.27 27.38
CA PHE A 672 16.06 2.02 26.72
C PHE A 672 14.59 1.66 27.00
N ARG A 673 14.18 1.61 28.27
CA ARG A 673 12.81 1.26 28.64
C ARG A 673 11.77 2.19 28.02
N SER A 674 12.03 3.50 28.03
CA SER A 674 11.11 4.48 27.43
C SER A 674 10.98 4.30 25.92
N ARG A 675 12.10 4.25 25.19
CA ARG A 675 12.08 4.21 23.71
C ARG A 675 11.61 2.87 23.17
N PHE A 676 12.15 1.77 23.73
CA PHE A 676 11.75 0.44 23.29
C PHE A 676 10.37 0.05 23.84
N GLY A 677 9.92 0.59 24.97
CA GLY A 677 8.54 0.46 25.43
C GLY A 677 7.55 0.98 24.38
N SER A 678 7.72 2.21 23.91
CA SER A 678 6.89 2.76 22.82
C SER A 678 6.99 1.94 21.53
N LEU A 679 8.20 1.49 21.16
CA LEU A 679 8.40 0.65 19.97
C LEU A 679 7.60 -0.66 20.04
N PHE A 680 7.63 -1.35 21.19
CA PHE A 680 6.91 -2.60 21.39
C PHE A 680 5.40 -2.40 21.50
N VAL A 681 4.92 -1.25 22.00
CA VAL A 681 3.49 -0.89 21.94
C VAL A 681 3.03 -0.76 20.48
N ILE A 682 3.81 -0.09 19.62
CA ILE A 682 3.50 0.03 18.19
C ILE A 682 3.51 -1.36 17.53
N LEU A 683 4.54 -2.18 17.82
CA LEU A 683 4.67 -3.54 17.29
C LEU A 683 3.47 -4.41 17.69
N GLU A 684 3.00 -4.32 18.95
CA GLU A 684 1.79 -5.01 19.42
C GLU A 684 0.56 -4.55 18.64
N LYS A 685 0.38 -3.25 18.42
CA LYS A 685 -0.75 -2.72 17.64
C LYS A 685 -0.74 -3.22 16.19
N PHE A 686 0.43 -3.25 15.54
CA PHE A 686 0.56 -3.82 14.19
C PHE A 686 0.23 -5.32 14.16
N ALA A 687 0.64 -6.08 15.17
CA ALA A 687 0.42 -7.53 15.21
C ALA A 687 -1.01 -7.93 15.61
N THR A 688 -1.81 -7.02 16.20
CA THR A 688 -3.08 -7.36 16.86
C THR A 688 -4.32 -6.74 16.23
N GLY A 689 -4.15 -6.11 15.05
CA GLY A 689 -5.19 -5.49 14.23
C GLY A 689 -6.37 -6.41 13.86
N GLN A 690 -7.31 -5.85 13.08
CA GLN A 690 -8.43 -6.64 12.56
C GLN A 690 -7.95 -7.74 11.62
N ALA A 691 -8.84 -8.65 11.23
CA ALA A 691 -8.43 -9.68 10.30
C ALA A 691 -8.13 -9.12 8.91
N SER A 692 -7.00 -9.52 8.33
CA SER A 692 -6.55 -9.09 7.01
C SER A 692 -6.21 -10.27 6.07
N ASP A 693 -5.86 -11.45 6.60
CA ASP A 693 -5.83 -12.80 6.02
C ASP A 693 -7.03 -13.20 5.14
N HIS A 694 -7.92 -13.94 5.81
CA HIS A 694 -9.14 -14.49 5.28
C HIS A 694 -10.27 -14.24 6.29
N PHE A 695 -11.25 -13.43 5.92
CA PHE A 695 -12.27 -12.95 6.85
C PHE A 695 -13.63 -12.71 6.18
N LEU A 696 -14.68 -12.62 6.99
CA LEU A 696 -16.05 -12.34 6.58
C LEU A 696 -16.51 -10.99 7.12
N ILE A 697 -16.97 -10.12 6.23
CA ILE A 697 -17.75 -8.93 6.60
C ILE A 697 -19.23 -9.23 6.41
N ASP A 698 -20.03 -8.97 7.44
CA ASP A 698 -21.50 -8.94 7.35
C ASP A 698 -21.96 -7.48 7.43
N ILE A 699 -22.44 -6.95 6.30
CA ILE A 699 -22.79 -5.52 6.17
C ILE A 699 -24.00 -5.19 7.02
N ASP A 700 -25.00 -6.08 7.09
CA ASP A 700 -26.24 -5.87 7.83
C ASP A 700 -25.98 -5.88 9.34
N GLN A 701 -25.11 -6.78 9.81
CA GLN A 701 -24.70 -6.86 11.21
C GLN A 701 -23.59 -5.89 11.58
N GLN A 702 -22.90 -5.31 10.60
CA GLN A 702 -21.73 -4.44 10.77
C GLN A 702 -20.60 -5.14 11.56
N THR A 703 -20.37 -6.42 11.26
CA THR A 703 -19.36 -7.26 11.92
C THR A 703 -18.27 -7.70 10.94
N LEU A 704 -17.10 -7.99 11.51
CA LEU A 704 -15.97 -8.63 10.82
C LEU A 704 -15.60 -9.87 11.63
N THR A 705 -15.47 -11.00 10.97
CA THR A 705 -15.14 -12.29 11.58
C THR A 705 -13.93 -12.89 10.90
N ASP A 706 -12.88 -13.16 11.66
CA ASP A 706 -11.71 -13.89 11.19
C ASP A 706 -12.10 -15.34 10.84
N LEU A 707 -11.84 -15.76 9.59
CA LEU A 707 -12.08 -17.11 9.11
C LEU A 707 -10.81 -17.96 9.12
N LYS A 708 -9.63 -17.33 9.12
CA LYS A 708 -8.32 -18.01 9.18
C LYS A 708 -8.05 -18.55 10.58
N GLY A 709 -8.38 -17.76 11.60
CA GLY A 709 -8.14 -18.07 13.01
C GLY A 709 -6.65 -18.08 13.36
N GLU A 710 -5.92 -17.05 12.93
CA GLU A 710 -4.47 -16.95 13.13
C GLU A 710 -4.11 -16.85 14.62
N VAL A 711 -3.62 -17.96 15.20
CA VAL A 711 -3.32 -18.08 16.63
C VAL A 711 -2.12 -17.21 17.02
N LYS A 712 -1.21 -16.91 16.08
CA LYS A 712 -0.05 -16.05 16.34
C LYS A 712 -0.44 -14.62 16.70
N ARG A 713 -1.55 -14.12 16.16
CA ARG A 713 -2.13 -12.82 16.51
C ARG A 713 -2.45 -12.72 18.00
N ASP A 714 -2.88 -13.82 18.61
CA ASP A 714 -3.23 -13.85 20.03
C ASP A 714 -2.00 -13.92 20.96
N ILE A 715 -0.80 -14.23 20.44
CA ILE A 715 0.42 -14.26 21.26
C ILE A 715 0.71 -12.87 21.83
N LEU A 716 0.67 -11.81 20.99
CA LEU A 716 0.94 -10.45 21.43
C LEU A 716 -0.26 -9.76 22.11
N ARG A 717 -1.49 -10.30 22.00
CA ARG A 717 -2.67 -9.81 22.75
C ARG A 717 -2.61 -10.09 24.26
N GLY A 718 -1.62 -10.85 24.72
CA GLY A 718 -1.50 -11.41 26.08
C GLY A 718 -1.46 -10.43 27.24
N SER A 719 -1.48 -9.11 27.00
CA SER A 719 -1.26 -8.06 27.99
C SER A 719 -2.47 -7.13 28.24
N THR A 720 -3.49 -7.07 27.38
CA THR A 720 -4.56 -6.04 27.48
C THR A 720 -5.96 -6.54 27.84
N SER A 721 -6.19 -7.85 27.95
CA SER A 721 -7.51 -8.41 28.32
C SER A 721 -7.68 -8.80 29.79
N ALA A 722 -6.74 -8.40 30.65
CA ALA A 722 -6.79 -8.58 32.09
C ALA A 722 -6.72 -7.24 32.85
N ASN A 723 -7.65 -6.31 32.57
CA ASN A 723 -8.18 -5.36 33.55
C ASN A 723 -9.52 -4.76 33.11
#